data_AF-A0AAX0S4R7-F1
#
_entry.id   AF-A0AAX0S4R7-F1
#
_cell.length_a   1.000
_cell.length_b   1.000
_cell.length_c   1.000
_cell.angle_alpha   90.00
_cell.angle_beta   90.00
_cell.angle_gamma   90.00
#
_symmetry.space_group_name_H-M   'P 1'
#
loop_
_entity.id
_entity.type
_entity.pdbx_description
1 polymer ?
#
loop_
_entity_poly.entity_id
_entity_poly.type
_entity_poly.pdbx_seq_one_letter_code
_entity_poly.pdbx_strand_id
1 'polypeptide(L)'
;MKVLELLWLPKEQSECSLFDIKYQTKKISIILKTDEMLDEGEAFFTLIDRTSRQVLKFPINEFEGKEIFSVDISIDNHINYLTTGIWDAYLQKEKDGTVIKTRVKNKLSESIEFPPFYVKNSNISFLPYSTIKGNLSFRCEESKAILRVENIALEDNGTLLLSGYFLVPSWDVKKSEDVRKQLVLHSRNKDINIDINNVVRSDVSTLFGQPDNKYNWTGFDIRLDFSKNSYELLDEQSAELFIKMTFENQEMMMPIMIPLAVDLNKTAVFQTSEGIKNIYINIDEESQGIALFVTKENLQAEVDAIYSENGEITLSGRVISRDKANEVSYNNAHIVVKERQSAEEYQIDIEINESYFTHTFEVKELVDRGIFTDGVWDLYLLVDGQMNRLVTRLDGITNKQKLISIPQMMLADAEGKILAVKPYYTLHEEVSIFSRDYLAVKSIEKVEIEKGILSIVGKLNIQPPNIDFPATTKGKLTIKAQYGVVYELPVIWQTEKTGKTKLEFQFIVSADLGSQGFLEMSDSLLKDISFDLIQCEIQLEKGFVPFTMNIDPAKVISTFEDRLKQKGKYKSILTKWGLRFYKACNKVLPINRKNVVFQSFHGKSYSCSPKAIYEEMLEQKQNIKPIWVLNNLKQEVPGNPILVRPHSFKYFYYMATSKYFVNNGNFPDFYEKRNKTVHLQTWHGTPLKKLGYDIDPNSLSYAENTSPQISRRNARWDYLIGPNEYTSTILKRAFRFEKQMLDVGYPRNDIFYKTNLEEKTEKIKEKLNIPKNKKVILYAPTWRDYDFHNGNQHKPYEFKFDLKRFKEEFGEEYVLLLRLHYRDATRIRLQGYEEFIYNVSSYDDIQELYLISDLLITDYSSVMFDYANLNRPIIFFTYDLSRYGSQVRGFYMDFQAEAPGPIVLNEKQLFHAIENINKVEELYSQRFKNFREKFCHLEDGQAAKRTVEAVFKN
;
A
#
# COMPACT_ATOMS: atom_id res chain seq x y z
N MET A 1 9.22 48.38 -6.18
CA MET A 1 9.59 47.00 -6.59
C MET A 1 10.99 46.59 -6.14
N LYS A 2 12.00 47.47 -6.00
CA LYS A 2 13.38 47.09 -5.61
C LYS A 2 13.64 46.70 -4.14
N VAL A 3 12.65 46.83 -3.23
CA VAL A 3 12.79 46.43 -1.80
C VAL A 3 12.32 44.99 -1.55
N LEU A 4 11.55 44.40 -2.49
CA LEU A 4 11.06 43.03 -2.39
C LEU A 4 12.07 41.98 -2.92
N GLU A 5 13.08 42.39 -3.70
CA GLU A 5 14.17 41.50 -4.14
C GLU A 5 15.13 41.16 -2.99
N LEU A 6 15.22 41.99 -1.94
CA LEU A 6 16.08 41.76 -0.77
C LEU A 6 15.53 40.73 0.23
N LEU A 7 14.22 40.43 0.18
CA LEU A 7 13.57 39.49 1.11
C LEU A 7 13.42 38.08 0.53
N TRP A 8 13.74 37.90 -0.75
CA TRP A 8 13.49 36.69 -1.54
C TRP A 8 14.71 36.34 -2.41
N LEU A 9 15.93 36.48 -1.87
CA LEU A 9 17.05 35.72 -2.40
C LEU A 9 16.88 34.28 -1.88
N PRO A 10 16.72 33.26 -2.75
CA PRO A 10 16.98 31.90 -2.33
C PRO A 10 18.38 31.92 -1.69
N LYS A 11 18.58 31.23 -0.57
CA LYS A 11 19.96 30.82 -0.25
C LYS A 11 20.41 30.03 -1.48
N GLU A 12 21.28 30.62 -2.30
CA GLU A 12 22.08 29.87 -3.25
C GLU A 12 22.86 28.87 -2.40
N GLN A 13 22.29 27.68 -2.23
CA GLN A 13 23.05 26.53 -1.77
C GLN A 13 23.89 26.16 -2.98
N SER A 14 25.18 26.43 -2.91
CA SER A 14 26.19 25.88 -3.82
C SER A 14 25.84 24.42 -4.11
N GLU A 15 25.49 24.08 -5.35
CA GLU A 15 25.24 22.70 -5.70
C GLU A 15 26.59 22.02 -5.97
N CYS A 16 26.77 20.81 -5.42
CA CYS A 16 27.88 19.94 -5.77
C CYS A 16 27.28 18.64 -6.30
N SER A 17 27.60 18.29 -7.53
CA SER A 17 27.12 17.07 -8.17
C SER A 17 28.27 16.16 -8.58
N LEU A 18 28.04 14.86 -8.47
CA LEU A 18 28.87 13.83 -9.06
C LEU A 18 28.82 13.97 -10.58
N PHE A 19 29.98 14.18 -11.17
CA PHE A 19 30.18 14.26 -12.61
C PHE A 19 30.69 12.93 -13.18
N ASP A 20 31.56 12.23 -12.44
CA ASP A 20 32.03 10.89 -12.81
C ASP A 20 32.59 10.17 -11.57
N ILE A 21 32.70 8.84 -11.62
CA ILE A 21 33.45 8.05 -10.64
C ILE A 21 34.14 6.89 -11.36
N LYS A 22 35.47 6.86 -11.27
CA LYS A 22 36.33 5.88 -11.93
C LYS A 22 37.12 5.10 -10.91
N TYR A 23 37.23 3.80 -11.13
CA TYR A 23 38.12 2.94 -10.37
C TYR A 23 39.50 2.93 -11.03
N GLN A 24 40.54 3.18 -10.23
CA GLN A 24 41.94 3.09 -10.64
C GLN A 24 42.70 2.19 -9.66
N THR A 25 43.89 1.73 -10.06
CA THR A 25 44.83 0.96 -9.22
C THR A 25 44.89 1.49 -7.77
N LYS A 26 44.27 0.76 -6.82
CA LYS A 26 44.23 1.07 -5.37
C LYS A 26 43.57 2.41 -4.98
N LYS A 27 42.78 3.01 -5.88
CA LYS A 27 42.18 4.34 -5.71
C LYS A 27 40.78 4.42 -6.34
N ILE A 28 39.84 5.05 -5.65
CA ILE A 28 38.58 5.50 -6.27
C ILE A 28 38.76 6.97 -6.65
N SER A 29 38.65 7.29 -7.93
CA SER A 29 38.72 8.67 -8.43
C SER A 29 37.29 9.20 -8.63
N ILE A 30 36.90 10.23 -7.89
CA ILE A 30 35.58 10.86 -7.95
C ILE A 30 35.72 12.21 -8.61
N ILE A 31 34.99 12.45 -9.69
CA ILE A 31 34.93 13.74 -10.36
C ILE A 31 33.66 14.46 -9.92
N LEU A 32 33.81 15.67 -9.39
CA LEU A 32 32.76 16.50 -8.84
C LEU A 32 32.65 17.77 -9.68
N LYS A 33 31.41 18.21 -9.92
CA LYS A 33 31.12 19.52 -10.50
C LYS A 33 30.44 20.40 -9.46
N THR A 34 30.88 21.64 -9.34
CA THR A 34 30.31 22.65 -8.44
C THR A 34 29.83 23.86 -9.22
N ASP A 35 28.79 24.52 -8.72
CA ASP A 35 28.28 25.77 -9.30
C ASP A 35 29.11 27.01 -8.86
N GLU A 36 30.05 26.82 -7.92
CA GLU A 36 30.99 27.84 -7.45
C GLU A 36 32.41 27.53 -7.95
N MET A 37 33.16 28.59 -8.29
CA MET A 37 34.59 28.46 -8.57
C MET A 37 35.37 28.26 -7.27
N LEU A 38 36.13 27.17 -7.16
CA LEU A 38 36.99 26.89 -6.00
C LEU A 38 38.46 26.89 -6.40
N ASP A 39 39.31 27.47 -5.56
CA ASP A 39 40.76 27.38 -5.69
C ASP A 39 41.28 26.12 -4.98
N GLU A 40 42.43 25.61 -5.45
CA GLU A 40 43.08 24.42 -4.90
C GLU A 40 43.40 24.62 -3.40
N GLY A 41 42.88 23.72 -2.55
CA GLY A 41 43.04 23.80 -1.09
C GLY A 41 41.92 24.50 -0.31
N GLU A 42 40.91 25.08 -0.98
CA GLU A 42 39.78 25.73 -0.29
C GLU A 42 38.71 24.74 0.22
N ALA A 43 38.67 23.51 -0.31
CA ALA A 43 37.66 22.52 0.02
C ALA A 43 38.22 21.09 0.06
N PHE A 44 37.54 20.23 0.81
CA PHE A 44 37.86 18.81 0.96
C PHE A 44 36.64 17.97 0.60
N PHE A 45 36.87 16.84 -0.05
CA PHE A 45 35.85 15.80 -0.11
C PHE A 45 35.87 15.03 1.21
N THR A 46 34.70 14.79 1.78
CA THR A 46 34.59 14.14 3.08
C THR A 46 33.57 13.02 3.06
N LEU A 47 33.95 11.91 3.68
CA LEU A 47 33.06 10.78 3.98
C LEU A 47 32.74 10.81 5.46
N ILE A 48 31.46 10.78 5.79
CA ILE A 48 31.01 10.81 7.19
C ILE A 48 30.18 9.56 7.48
N ASP A 49 30.63 8.73 8.41
CA ASP A 49 29.84 7.58 8.85
C ASP A 49 28.55 8.06 9.51
N ARG A 50 27.42 7.50 9.07
CA ARG A 50 26.09 7.95 9.47
C ARG A 50 25.79 7.66 10.95
N THR A 51 26.40 6.62 11.51
CA THR A 51 26.17 6.14 12.87
C THR A 51 27.22 6.68 13.83
N SER A 52 28.50 6.41 13.57
CA SER A 52 29.63 6.78 14.43
C SER A 52 30.04 8.25 14.30
N ARG A 53 29.60 8.94 13.24
CA ARG A 53 29.96 10.33 12.90
C ARG A 53 31.45 10.54 12.63
N GLN A 54 32.21 9.46 12.44
CA GLN A 54 33.60 9.52 12.03
C GLN A 54 33.73 10.20 10.66
N VAL A 55 34.77 11.03 10.49
CA VAL A 55 35.01 11.81 9.28
C VAL A 55 36.33 11.39 8.65
N LEU A 56 36.29 11.02 7.38
CA LEU A 56 37.47 10.87 6.53
C LEU A 56 37.51 12.07 5.57
N LYS A 57 38.66 12.76 5.50
CA LYS A 57 38.87 13.91 4.62
C LYS A 57 39.87 13.57 3.51
N PHE A 58 39.54 13.97 2.29
CA PHE A 58 40.35 13.76 1.09
C PHE A 58 40.55 15.10 0.36
N PRO A 59 41.77 15.40 -0.09
CA PRO A 59 42.03 16.60 -0.88
C PRO A 59 41.32 16.50 -2.24
N ILE A 60 40.89 17.64 -2.76
CA ILE A 60 40.36 17.78 -4.12
C ILE A 60 41.45 18.38 -5.01
N ASN A 61 41.56 17.97 -6.26
CA ASN A 61 42.49 18.50 -7.25
C ASN A 61 41.70 19.12 -8.42
N GLU A 62 42.19 20.19 -9.02
CA GLU A 62 41.58 20.77 -10.22
C GLU A 62 41.61 19.75 -11.37
N PHE A 63 40.49 19.58 -12.09
CA PHE A 63 40.38 18.62 -13.19
C PHE A 63 40.19 19.32 -14.53
N GLU A 64 39.16 20.16 -14.67
CA GLU A 64 38.89 20.96 -15.88
C GLU A 64 38.28 22.32 -15.52
N GLY A 65 39.13 23.35 -15.39
CA GLY A 65 38.74 24.67 -14.92
C GLY A 65 38.31 24.68 -13.45
N LYS A 66 37.91 25.84 -12.93
CA LYS A 66 37.60 26.03 -11.51
C LYS A 66 36.25 25.47 -11.03
N GLU A 67 35.54 24.73 -11.86
CA GLU A 67 34.19 24.20 -11.56
C GLU A 67 34.16 22.66 -11.50
N ILE A 68 35.22 21.96 -11.94
CA ILE A 68 35.28 20.51 -11.98
C ILE A 68 36.56 20.02 -11.27
N PHE A 69 36.37 19.15 -10.28
CA PHE A 69 37.43 18.67 -9.38
C PHE A 69 37.50 17.15 -9.37
N SER A 70 38.69 16.61 -9.19
CA SER A 70 38.92 15.18 -8.96
C SER A 70 39.31 14.90 -7.51
N VAL A 71 38.92 13.74 -7.00
CA VAL A 71 39.21 13.28 -5.64
C VAL A 71 39.67 11.84 -5.72
N ASP A 72 40.90 11.57 -5.31
CA ASP A 72 41.44 10.21 -5.29
C ASP A 72 41.42 9.64 -3.86
N ILE A 73 40.65 8.56 -3.67
CA ILE A 73 40.46 7.90 -2.38
C ILE A 73 41.23 6.57 -2.38
N SER A 74 42.34 6.50 -1.64
CA SER A 74 43.05 5.25 -1.32
C SER A 74 42.50 4.61 -0.06
N ILE A 75 41.46 3.79 -0.21
CA ILE A 75 40.74 3.16 0.92
C ILE A 75 41.63 2.21 1.73
N ASP A 76 42.61 1.55 1.11
CA ASP A 76 43.58 0.67 1.77
C ASP A 76 44.30 1.36 2.96
N ASN A 77 44.53 2.69 2.86
CA ASN A 77 45.18 3.46 3.93
C ASN A 77 44.24 3.80 5.10
N HIS A 78 42.95 3.56 4.95
CA HIS A 78 41.90 3.89 5.92
C HIS A 78 41.15 2.65 6.44
N ILE A 79 41.64 1.44 6.15
CA ILE A 79 40.99 0.16 6.45
C ILE A 79 40.63 -0.03 7.93
N ASN A 80 41.50 0.40 8.84
CA ASN A 80 41.30 0.29 10.29
C ASN A 80 40.20 1.24 10.82
N TYR A 81 39.73 2.17 9.99
CA TYR A 81 38.77 3.21 10.32
C TYR A 81 37.42 3.01 9.62
N LEU A 82 37.29 2.01 8.75
CA LEU A 82 36.08 1.73 8.00
C LEU A 82 35.20 0.75 8.78
N THR A 83 34.23 1.29 9.52
CA THR A 83 33.17 0.49 10.13
C THR A 83 32.16 0.05 9.08
N THR A 84 31.57 -1.14 9.27
CA THR A 84 30.40 -1.58 8.50
C THR A 84 29.24 -0.61 8.73
N GLY A 85 28.56 -0.19 7.66
CA GLY A 85 27.60 0.91 7.75
C GLY A 85 27.53 1.78 6.51
N ILE A 86 27.03 3.00 6.66
CA ILE A 86 26.81 3.95 5.55
C ILE A 86 27.64 5.20 5.76
N TRP A 87 28.42 5.54 4.74
CA TRP A 87 29.29 6.71 4.68
C TRP A 87 28.74 7.76 3.70
N ASP A 88 28.33 8.91 4.22
CA ASP A 88 27.74 9.99 3.45
C ASP A 88 28.82 10.91 2.84
N ALA A 89 28.80 11.10 1.52
CA ALA A 89 29.71 12.00 0.80
C ALA A 89 29.33 13.50 0.85
N TYR A 90 30.29 14.37 1.16
CA TYR A 90 30.13 15.82 1.18
C TYR A 90 31.34 16.51 0.57
N LEU A 91 31.11 17.68 -0.02
CA LEU A 91 32.14 18.69 -0.20
C LEU A 91 32.13 19.62 1.02
N GLN A 92 33.27 19.77 1.67
CA GLN A 92 33.43 20.57 2.88
C GLN A 92 34.36 21.76 2.60
N LYS A 93 33.88 22.98 2.85
CA LYS A 93 34.65 24.23 2.76
C LYS A 93 34.79 24.86 4.14
N GLU A 94 35.95 25.44 4.42
CA GLU A 94 36.17 26.25 5.62
C GLU A 94 36.27 27.73 5.22
N LYS A 95 35.36 28.55 5.74
CA LYS A 95 35.33 30.00 5.50
C LYS A 95 35.09 30.73 6.81
N ASP A 96 36.00 31.62 7.18
CA ASP A 96 35.93 32.43 8.41
C ASP A 96 35.68 31.61 9.70
N GLY A 97 36.34 30.45 9.81
CA GLY A 97 36.20 29.52 10.95
C GLY A 97 34.90 28.72 10.98
N THR A 98 34.03 28.87 9.97
CA THR A 98 32.78 28.10 9.83
C THR A 98 32.94 27.01 8.77
N VAL A 99 32.58 25.78 9.14
CA VAL A 99 32.59 24.62 8.23
C VAL A 99 31.25 24.55 7.49
N ILE A 100 31.28 24.71 6.18
CA ILE A 100 30.12 24.53 5.30
C ILE A 100 30.24 23.15 4.65
N LYS A 101 29.18 22.34 4.76
CA LYS A 101 29.11 21.00 4.15
C LYS A 101 28.00 20.97 3.11
N THR A 102 28.37 20.65 1.89
CA THR A 102 27.46 20.50 0.75
C THR A 102 27.37 19.02 0.39
N ARG A 103 26.16 18.45 0.37
CA ARG A 103 25.97 17.05 -0.04
C ARG A 103 26.29 16.90 -1.53
N VAL A 104 27.03 15.86 -1.88
CA VAL A 104 27.28 15.53 -3.28
C VAL A 104 26.03 14.87 -3.87
N LYS A 105 25.43 15.50 -4.87
CA LYS A 105 24.27 15.00 -5.63
C LYS A 105 24.69 14.03 -6.72
N ASN A 106 24.07 12.85 -6.81
CA ASN A 106 24.20 12.04 -8.02
C ASN A 106 23.20 12.52 -9.08
N LYS A 107 23.71 13.09 -10.19
CA LYS A 107 22.91 13.51 -11.35
C LYS A 107 23.09 12.58 -12.57
N LEU A 108 23.83 11.47 -12.43
CA LEU A 108 24.20 10.61 -13.56
C LEU A 108 23.10 9.60 -13.97
N SER A 109 22.19 9.14 -13.08
CA SER A 109 20.90 8.44 -13.41
C SER A 109 20.03 8.11 -12.16
N GLU A 110 18.82 7.53 -12.35
CA GLU A 110 17.87 7.11 -11.29
C GLU A 110 18.29 5.87 -10.47
N SER A 111 19.21 5.05 -10.97
CA SER A 111 19.85 3.95 -10.22
C SER A 111 21.18 3.58 -10.89
N ILE A 112 22.28 3.69 -10.15
CA ILE A 112 23.57 3.14 -10.55
C ILE A 112 24.10 2.31 -9.38
N GLU A 113 24.20 1.00 -9.59
CA GLU A 113 25.05 0.13 -8.79
C GLU A 113 26.46 0.24 -9.37
N PHE A 114 27.33 0.99 -8.70
CA PHE A 114 28.75 0.93 -9.02
C PHE A 114 29.33 -0.38 -8.45
N PRO A 115 30.28 -1.04 -9.13
CA PRO A 115 30.87 -2.29 -8.63
C PRO A 115 31.52 -2.07 -7.25
N PRO A 116 31.36 -3.00 -6.29
CA PRO A 116 32.00 -2.94 -4.97
C PRO A 116 33.52 -2.77 -5.07
N PHE A 117 34.08 -1.84 -4.30
CA PHE A 117 35.52 -1.77 -4.07
C PHE A 117 35.89 -2.72 -2.93
N TYR A 118 36.64 -3.79 -3.24
CA TYR A 118 37.09 -4.75 -2.24
C TYR A 118 38.40 -4.27 -1.58
N VAL A 119 38.39 -4.19 -0.25
CA VAL A 119 39.57 -3.76 0.50
C VAL A 119 40.39 -4.98 0.90
N LYS A 120 41.61 -5.08 0.36
CA LYS A 120 42.49 -6.25 0.54
C LYS A 120 42.79 -6.48 2.02
N ASN A 121 42.81 -7.75 2.46
CA ASN A 121 43.08 -8.19 3.84
C ASN A 121 42.03 -7.82 4.92
N SER A 122 40.82 -7.37 4.57
CA SER A 122 39.79 -7.01 5.58
C SER A 122 38.41 -7.63 5.43
N ASN A 123 38.16 -8.51 4.45
CA ASN A 123 36.83 -9.06 4.16
C ASN A 123 35.73 -7.99 4.00
N ILE A 124 36.07 -6.73 3.70
CA ILE A 124 35.12 -5.61 3.59
C ILE A 124 35.01 -5.13 2.13
N SER A 125 33.78 -4.86 1.70
CA SER A 125 33.39 -4.24 0.44
C SER A 125 32.90 -2.80 0.67
N PHE A 126 33.28 -1.88 -0.21
CA PHE A 126 32.91 -0.47 -0.18
C PHE A 126 32.15 -0.07 -1.45
N LEU A 127 30.82 0.12 -1.35
CA LEU A 127 29.88 0.24 -2.47
C LEU A 127 29.32 1.65 -2.60
N PRO A 128 29.61 2.41 -3.67
CA PRO A 128 28.94 3.68 -3.92
C PRO A 128 27.48 3.45 -4.34
N TYR A 129 26.56 4.24 -3.82
CA TYR A 129 25.15 4.19 -4.17
C TYR A 129 24.48 5.56 -4.05
N SER A 130 23.29 5.69 -4.65
CA SER A 130 22.48 6.90 -4.56
C SER A 130 21.35 6.76 -3.56
N THR A 131 21.22 7.75 -2.69
CA THR A 131 20.05 7.87 -1.80
C THR A 131 18.82 8.31 -2.59
N ILE A 132 17.61 8.06 -2.07
CA ILE A 132 16.32 8.45 -2.69
C ILE A 132 16.24 9.97 -2.98
N LYS A 133 17.00 10.79 -2.26
CA LYS A 133 17.12 12.24 -2.49
C LYS A 133 18.15 12.60 -3.57
N GLY A 134 18.67 11.62 -4.31
CA GLY A 134 19.72 11.77 -5.31
C GLY A 134 21.06 12.22 -4.74
N ASN A 135 21.45 11.81 -3.53
CA ASN A 135 22.80 12.09 -2.98
C ASN A 135 23.70 10.86 -3.04
N LEU A 136 25.00 11.06 -3.29
CA LEU A 136 26.04 10.02 -3.24
C LEU A 136 26.33 9.58 -1.79
N SER A 137 26.42 8.28 -1.58
CA SER A 137 26.82 7.65 -0.31
C SER A 137 27.53 6.33 -0.60
N PHE A 138 28.25 5.79 0.37
CA PHE A 138 28.95 4.52 0.25
C PHE A 138 28.48 3.56 1.34
N ARG A 139 28.29 2.29 1.00
CA ARG A 139 27.98 1.22 1.95
C ARG A 139 29.23 0.38 2.19
N CYS A 140 29.53 0.13 3.46
CA CYS A 140 30.64 -0.70 3.91
C CYS A 140 30.04 -1.99 4.50
N GLU A 141 30.32 -3.16 3.92
CA GLU A 141 29.75 -4.45 4.33
C GLU A 141 30.73 -5.61 4.12
N GLU A 142 30.50 -6.78 4.73
CA GLU A 142 31.34 -7.95 4.50
C GLU A 142 31.25 -8.45 3.05
N SER A 143 32.40 -8.85 2.50
CA SER A 143 32.54 -9.33 1.12
C SER A 143 31.87 -10.68 0.94
N LYS A 144 30.75 -10.69 0.20
CA LYS A 144 30.05 -11.91 -0.22
C LYS A 144 30.52 -12.37 -1.60
N ALA A 145 30.44 -13.67 -1.85
CA ALA A 145 30.61 -14.22 -3.18
C ALA A 145 29.49 -13.71 -4.10
N ILE A 146 29.83 -13.44 -5.37
CA ILE A 146 28.92 -12.91 -6.38
C ILE A 146 28.77 -13.95 -7.48
N LEU A 147 27.57 -14.51 -7.60
CA LEU A 147 27.15 -15.28 -8.76
C LEU A 147 26.17 -14.44 -9.56
N ARG A 148 26.52 -14.11 -10.81
CA ARG A 148 25.64 -13.38 -11.72
C ARG A 148 25.43 -14.17 -12.99
N VAL A 149 24.16 -14.43 -13.28
CA VAL A 149 23.70 -14.92 -14.58
C VAL A 149 23.47 -13.73 -15.50
N GLU A 150 24.08 -13.76 -16.69
CA GLU A 150 23.95 -12.69 -17.67
C GLU A 150 23.07 -13.10 -18.83
N ASN A 151 23.22 -14.34 -19.30
CA ASN A 151 22.32 -14.91 -20.28
C ASN A 151 21.79 -16.23 -19.72
N ILE A 152 20.47 -16.34 -19.75
CA ILE A 152 19.79 -17.61 -19.65
C ILE A 152 18.77 -17.66 -20.76
N ALA A 153 18.82 -18.73 -21.54
CA ALA A 153 17.86 -18.96 -22.61
C ALA A 153 17.56 -20.44 -22.67
N LEU A 154 16.28 -20.75 -22.82
CA LEU A 154 15.84 -22.08 -23.19
C LEU A 154 15.37 -22.02 -24.64
N GLU A 155 16.12 -22.66 -25.52
CA GLU A 155 15.79 -22.75 -26.94
C GLU A 155 14.64 -23.76 -27.15
N ASP A 156 13.80 -23.53 -28.16
CA ASP A 156 12.66 -24.41 -28.50
C ASP A 156 13.09 -25.86 -28.78
N ASN A 157 14.36 -26.08 -29.15
CA ASN A 157 14.94 -27.41 -29.39
C ASN A 157 15.31 -28.16 -28.10
N GLY A 158 15.06 -27.60 -26.90
CA GLY A 158 15.39 -28.21 -25.62
C GLY A 158 16.81 -27.94 -25.13
N THR A 159 17.51 -26.95 -25.68
CA THR A 159 18.84 -26.54 -25.20
C THR A 159 18.72 -25.43 -24.15
N LEU A 160 19.24 -25.67 -22.94
CA LEU A 160 19.46 -24.62 -21.95
C LEU A 160 20.85 -24.01 -22.15
N LEU A 161 20.88 -22.70 -22.43
CA LEU A 161 22.06 -21.87 -22.49
C LEU A 161 22.13 -21.04 -21.21
N LEU A 162 23.26 -21.10 -20.51
CA LEU A 162 23.47 -20.36 -19.28
C LEU A 162 24.90 -19.86 -19.21
N SER A 163 25.08 -18.54 -19.19
CA SER A 163 26.40 -17.92 -19.07
C SER A 163 26.40 -16.75 -18.10
N GLY A 164 27.58 -16.49 -17.54
CA GLY A 164 27.77 -15.44 -16.55
C GLY A 164 29.14 -15.52 -15.89
N TYR A 165 29.21 -15.06 -14.64
CA TYR A 165 30.42 -15.14 -13.84
C TYR A 165 30.14 -15.47 -12.38
N PHE A 166 31.06 -16.22 -11.77
CA PHE A 166 31.07 -16.54 -10.35
C PHE A 166 32.38 -16.07 -9.72
N LEU A 167 32.29 -15.03 -8.90
CA LEU A 167 33.40 -14.35 -8.25
C LEU A 167 33.38 -14.61 -6.75
N VAL A 168 34.51 -15.07 -6.21
CA VAL A 168 34.79 -15.08 -4.78
C VAL A 168 35.94 -14.09 -4.53
N PRO A 169 35.66 -12.86 -4.07
CA PRO A 169 36.67 -11.79 -4.02
C PRO A 169 37.87 -12.07 -3.10
N SER A 170 37.71 -12.97 -2.14
CA SER A 170 38.77 -13.38 -1.21
C SER A 170 39.76 -14.40 -1.80
N TRP A 171 39.49 -14.98 -2.97
CA TRP A 171 40.35 -15.99 -3.59
C TRP A 171 41.45 -15.36 -4.46
N ASP A 172 42.71 -15.68 -4.18
CA ASP A 172 43.89 -15.19 -4.92
C ASP A 172 44.30 -16.16 -6.04
N VAL A 173 43.41 -16.36 -7.01
CA VAL A 173 43.61 -17.31 -8.10
C VAL A 173 44.64 -16.77 -9.11
N LYS A 174 45.75 -17.49 -9.29
CA LYS A 174 46.80 -17.12 -10.26
C LYS A 174 46.58 -17.70 -11.66
N LYS A 175 46.07 -18.92 -11.76
CA LYS A 175 45.71 -19.55 -13.03
C LYS A 175 44.27 -20.01 -12.99
N SER A 176 43.52 -19.77 -14.07
CA SER A 176 42.12 -20.23 -14.16
C SER A 176 41.99 -21.74 -14.05
N GLU A 177 43.02 -22.50 -14.45
CA GLU A 177 43.09 -23.96 -14.33
C GLU A 177 43.04 -24.45 -12.87
N ASP A 178 43.46 -23.61 -11.92
CA ASP A 178 43.46 -23.95 -10.49
C ASP A 178 42.03 -23.92 -9.89
N VAL A 179 41.06 -23.38 -10.64
CA VAL A 179 39.66 -23.27 -10.24
C VAL A 179 38.83 -24.30 -10.99
N ARG A 180 38.22 -25.23 -10.24
CA ARG A 180 37.23 -26.16 -10.79
C ARG A 180 35.82 -25.57 -10.64
N LYS A 181 35.02 -25.59 -11.72
CA LYS A 181 33.60 -25.23 -11.69
C LYS A 181 32.75 -26.42 -12.10
N GLN A 182 31.64 -26.62 -11.40
CA GLN A 182 30.67 -27.65 -11.69
C GLN A 182 29.26 -27.06 -11.62
N LEU A 183 28.41 -27.39 -12.59
CA LEU A 183 26.98 -27.22 -12.46
C LEU A 183 26.49 -28.39 -11.63
N VAL A 184 25.78 -28.10 -10.56
CA VAL A 184 25.15 -29.10 -9.71
C VAL A 184 23.65 -29.03 -9.96
N LEU A 185 23.12 -30.12 -10.50
CA LEU A 185 21.68 -30.37 -10.56
C LEU A 185 21.31 -31.11 -9.28
N HIS A 186 20.69 -30.41 -8.35
CA HIS A 186 20.31 -30.92 -7.04
C HIS A 186 18.86 -31.44 -7.07
N SER A 187 18.68 -32.76 -6.95
CA SER A 187 17.37 -33.42 -6.85
C SER A 187 17.24 -34.12 -5.50
N ARG A 188 16.00 -34.38 -5.04
CA ARG A 188 15.67 -34.90 -3.70
C ARG A 188 16.51 -36.10 -3.24
N ASN A 189 17.01 -36.93 -4.17
CA ASN A 189 17.74 -38.16 -3.85
C ASN A 189 19.16 -38.21 -4.46
N LYS A 190 19.61 -37.19 -5.21
CA LYS A 190 20.88 -37.25 -5.95
C LYS A 190 21.38 -35.88 -6.43
N ASP A 191 22.69 -35.69 -6.35
CA ASP A 191 23.40 -34.58 -7.00
C ASP A 191 24.07 -35.04 -8.27
N ILE A 192 23.83 -34.32 -9.36
CA ILE A 192 24.47 -34.56 -10.65
C ILE A 192 25.41 -33.40 -10.91
N ASN A 193 26.71 -33.71 -10.87
CA ASN A 193 27.77 -32.72 -11.05
C ASN A 193 28.28 -32.78 -12.49
N ILE A 194 28.12 -31.67 -13.22
CA ILE A 194 28.56 -31.53 -14.61
C ILE A 194 29.73 -30.55 -14.60
N ASP A 195 30.92 -31.01 -15.01
CA ASP A 195 32.09 -30.14 -15.10
C ASP A 195 31.86 -29.05 -16.16
N ILE A 196 32.14 -27.79 -15.81
CA ILE A 196 31.95 -26.63 -16.68
C ILE A 196 33.33 -26.06 -17.03
N ASN A 197 33.48 -25.66 -18.29
CA ASN A 197 34.69 -24.96 -18.74
C ASN A 197 34.77 -23.55 -18.17
N ASN A 198 35.97 -23.17 -17.73
CA ASN A 198 36.25 -21.79 -17.36
C ASN A 198 36.26 -20.90 -18.60
N VAL A 199 35.53 -19.79 -18.55
CA VAL A 199 35.50 -18.79 -19.60
C VAL A 199 36.30 -17.58 -19.16
N VAL A 200 37.17 -17.10 -20.05
CA VAL A 200 37.99 -15.91 -19.77
C VAL A 200 37.11 -14.66 -19.79
N ARG A 201 37.02 -13.96 -18.66
CA ARG A 201 36.23 -12.73 -18.51
C ARG A 201 37.10 -11.53 -18.16
N SER A 202 37.73 -10.95 -19.19
CA SER A 202 38.56 -9.74 -19.06
C SER A 202 37.76 -8.51 -18.64
N ASP A 203 36.48 -8.46 -18.98
CA ASP A 203 35.52 -7.46 -18.56
C ASP A 203 35.20 -7.57 -17.07
N VAL A 204 35.07 -8.77 -16.49
CA VAL A 204 34.93 -8.93 -15.02
C VAL A 204 36.20 -8.47 -14.30
N SER A 205 37.38 -8.73 -14.85
CA SER A 205 38.62 -8.11 -14.37
C SER A 205 38.65 -6.60 -14.54
N THR A 206 37.99 -6.06 -15.55
CA THR A 206 37.87 -4.61 -15.75
C THR A 206 36.92 -3.99 -14.71
N LEU A 207 35.87 -4.72 -14.33
CA LEU A 207 34.85 -4.29 -13.38
C LEU A 207 35.28 -4.43 -11.92
N PHE A 208 35.95 -5.53 -11.58
CA PHE A 208 36.27 -5.89 -10.19
C PHE A 208 37.78 -6.02 -9.91
N GLY A 209 38.61 -6.18 -10.95
CA GLY A 209 40.01 -6.56 -10.84
C GLY A 209 40.91 -5.49 -10.22
N GLN A 210 42.02 -5.98 -9.66
CA GLN A 210 43.11 -5.15 -9.15
C GLN A 210 44.40 -5.46 -9.92
N PRO A 211 45.41 -4.57 -9.94
CA PRO A 211 46.63 -4.80 -10.74
C PRO A 211 47.34 -6.13 -10.46
N ASP A 212 47.25 -6.61 -9.21
CA ASP A 212 47.87 -7.85 -8.74
C ASP A 212 46.88 -9.04 -8.70
N ASN A 213 45.60 -8.83 -9.00
CA ASN A 213 44.56 -9.86 -8.97
C ASN A 213 43.56 -9.70 -10.12
N LYS A 214 43.63 -10.60 -11.10
CA LYS A 214 42.73 -10.62 -12.26
C LYS A 214 41.64 -11.65 -12.02
N TYR A 215 40.40 -11.25 -12.25
CA TYR A 215 39.21 -12.10 -12.16
C TYR A 215 38.83 -12.74 -13.51
N ASN A 216 39.81 -12.93 -14.38
CA ASN A 216 39.58 -13.55 -15.69
C ASN A 216 39.02 -14.97 -15.58
N TRP A 217 39.27 -15.63 -14.45
CA TRP A 217 38.88 -17.00 -14.18
C TRP A 217 37.42 -17.17 -13.78
N THR A 218 36.66 -16.10 -13.56
CA THR A 218 35.30 -16.17 -12.96
C THR A 218 34.22 -16.63 -13.93
N GLY A 219 34.45 -16.51 -15.24
CA GLY A 219 33.45 -16.80 -16.25
C GLY A 219 33.07 -18.27 -16.33
N PHE A 220 31.81 -18.51 -16.68
CA PHE A 220 31.29 -19.82 -17.05
C PHE A 220 30.35 -19.69 -18.25
N ASP A 221 30.29 -20.75 -19.04
CA ASP A 221 29.33 -20.93 -20.13
C ASP A 221 28.89 -22.40 -20.11
N ILE A 222 27.59 -22.59 -20.07
CA ILE A 222 26.91 -23.87 -19.88
C ILE A 222 25.94 -24.05 -21.02
N ARG A 223 26.09 -25.17 -21.73
CA ARG A 223 25.14 -25.65 -22.73
C ARG A 223 24.68 -27.04 -22.35
N LEU A 224 23.43 -27.17 -21.90
CA LEU A 224 22.80 -28.46 -21.67
C LEU A 224 21.82 -28.74 -22.81
N ASP A 225 22.03 -29.84 -23.51
CA ASP A 225 21.19 -30.27 -24.63
C ASP A 225 20.34 -31.46 -24.19
N PHE A 226 19.13 -31.17 -23.71
CA PHE A 226 18.22 -32.19 -23.20
C PHE A 226 17.67 -33.11 -24.30
N SER A 227 17.83 -32.74 -25.58
CA SER A 227 17.47 -33.61 -26.70
C SER A 227 18.45 -34.79 -26.88
N LYS A 228 19.70 -34.63 -26.43
CA LYS A 228 20.77 -35.62 -26.59
C LYS A 228 21.09 -36.39 -25.31
N ASN A 229 20.96 -35.75 -24.15
CA ASN A 229 21.25 -36.35 -22.85
C ASN A 229 20.19 -35.92 -21.85
N SER A 230 19.52 -36.87 -21.20
CA SER A 230 18.51 -36.58 -20.18
C SER A 230 19.13 -36.18 -18.83
N TYR A 231 20.46 -36.26 -18.69
CA TYR A 231 21.21 -35.98 -17.46
C TYR A 231 20.64 -36.72 -16.25
N GLU A 232 20.09 -37.91 -16.47
CA GLU A 232 19.41 -38.74 -15.46
C GLU A 232 18.29 -38.01 -14.69
N LEU A 233 17.80 -36.88 -15.21
CA LEU A 233 16.54 -36.29 -14.79
C LEU A 233 15.43 -37.19 -15.34
N LEU A 234 15.00 -38.14 -14.51
CA LEU A 234 13.90 -39.05 -14.81
C LEU A 234 12.59 -38.26 -14.91
N ASP A 235 11.67 -38.74 -15.76
CA ASP A 235 10.35 -38.16 -15.98
C ASP A 235 9.71 -37.79 -14.62
N GLU A 236 9.37 -36.51 -14.42
CA GLU A 236 8.73 -35.93 -13.21
C GLU A 236 9.65 -35.51 -12.04
N GLN A 237 10.97 -35.49 -12.19
CA GLN A 237 11.86 -34.95 -11.16
C GLN A 237 12.23 -33.46 -11.37
N SER A 238 12.17 -32.68 -10.29
CA SER A 238 12.69 -31.31 -10.24
C SER A 238 14.16 -31.30 -9.87
N ALA A 239 14.97 -30.50 -10.56
CA ALA A 239 16.35 -30.25 -10.19
C ALA A 239 16.62 -28.75 -9.98
N GLU A 240 17.06 -28.39 -8.78
CA GLU A 240 17.56 -27.05 -8.48
C GLU A 240 18.98 -26.87 -9.02
N LEU A 241 19.27 -25.67 -9.51
CA LEU A 241 20.56 -25.39 -10.15
C LEU A 241 21.49 -24.64 -9.20
N PHE A 242 22.69 -25.17 -9.01
CA PHE A 242 23.77 -24.53 -8.27
C PHE A 242 25.04 -24.49 -9.10
N ILE A 243 25.88 -23.47 -8.91
CA ILE A 243 27.28 -23.53 -9.35
C ILE A 243 28.14 -23.81 -8.12
N LYS A 244 28.88 -24.91 -8.19
CA LYS A 244 29.94 -25.25 -7.24
C LYS A 244 31.28 -24.82 -7.82
N MET A 245 32.07 -24.11 -7.03
CA MET A 245 33.42 -23.70 -7.38
C MET A 245 34.40 -24.12 -6.28
N THR A 246 35.56 -24.64 -6.68
CA THR A 246 36.57 -25.17 -5.75
C THR A 246 37.95 -24.59 -6.09
N PHE A 247 38.67 -24.13 -5.07
CA PHE A 247 40.04 -23.60 -5.14
C PHE A 247 40.78 -23.83 -3.81
N GLU A 248 42.01 -24.37 -3.85
CA GLU A 248 42.87 -24.60 -2.66
C GLU A 248 42.16 -25.22 -1.44
N ASN A 249 41.39 -26.29 -1.64
CA ASN A 249 40.57 -26.99 -0.63
C ASN A 249 39.41 -26.18 -0.04
N GLN A 250 39.13 -25.00 -0.56
CA GLN A 250 37.92 -24.24 -0.27
C GLN A 250 36.85 -24.54 -1.32
N GLU A 251 35.63 -24.75 -0.87
CA GLU A 251 34.46 -24.96 -1.74
C GLU A 251 33.45 -23.86 -1.48
N MET A 252 32.89 -23.33 -2.57
CA MET A 252 31.77 -22.39 -2.53
C MET A 252 30.68 -22.91 -3.47
N MET A 253 29.47 -23.07 -2.95
CA MET A 253 28.31 -23.46 -3.74
C MET A 253 27.25 -22.37 -3.60
N MET A 254 26.71 -21.89 -4.72
CA MET A 254 25.65 -20.88 -4.72
C MET A 254 24.51 -21.29 -5.65
N PRO A 255 23.25 -21.06 -5.25
CA PRO A 255 22.10 -21.28 -6.11
C PRO A 255 22.13 -20.30 -7.28
N ILE A 256 21.73 -20.78 -8.45
CA ILE A 256 21.58 -19.94 -9.63
C ILE A 256 20.27 -19.16 -9.48
N MET A 257 20.36 -17.83 -9.48
CA MET A 257 19.22 -16.92 -9.35
C MET A 257 19.06 -16.08 -10.64
N ILE A 258 17.82 -15.80 -11.05
CA ILE A 258 17.52 -14.98 -12.23
C ILE A 258 17.00 -13.60 -11.80
N PRO A 259 17.44 -12.51 -12.46
CA PRO A 259 16.80 -11.20 -12.30
C PRO A 259 15.37 -11.16 -12.87
N LEU A 260 14.40 -10.56 -12.16
CA LEU A 260 12.98 -10.42 -12.57
C LEU A 260 12.73 -9.81 -13.98
N ALA A 261 13.74 -9.19 -14.60
CA ALA A 261 13.64 -8.50 -15.89
C ALA A 261 14.07 -9.33 -17.12
N VAL A 262 14.52 -10.58 -16.93
CA VAL A 262 14.94 -11.44 -18.05
C VAL A 262 13.71 -12.08 -18.68
N ASP A 263 13.46 -11.78 -19.95
CA ASP A 263 12.45 -12.46 -20.77
C ASP A 263 12.98 -13.85 -21.12
N LEU A 264 12.59 -14.83 -20.31
CA LEU A 264 13.00 -16.22 -20.45
C LEU A 264 11.83 -17.00 -21.04
N ASN A 265 12.06 -17.68 -22.15
CA ASN A 265 11.17 -18.76 -22.56
C ASN A 265 11.20 -19.84 -21.47
N LYS A 266 10.15 -19.92 -20.65
CA LYS A 266 10.12 -20.83 -19.51
C LYS A 266 9.83 -22.27 -19.91
N THR A 267 9.56 -22.54 -21.19
CA THR A 267 9.07 -23.84 -21.62
C THR A 267 9.57 -24.13 -23.03
N ALA A 268 10.19 -25.28 -23.24
CA ALA A 268 10.58 -25.74 -24.58
C ALA A 268 10.13 -27.17 -24.79
N VAL A 269 9.57 -27.41 -25.96
CA VAL A 269 8.98 -28.68 -26.34
C VAL A 269 9.77 -29.22 -27.52
N PHE A 270 10.43 -30.35 -27.33
CA PHE A 270 11.43 -30.86 -28.26
C PHE A 270 11.36 -32.37 -28.41
N GLN A 271 11.75 -32.86 -29.58
CA GLN A 271 11.75 -34.29 -29.91
C GLN A 271 13.04 -34.96 -29.40
N THR A 272 12.91 -36.07 -28.69
CA THR A 272 14.03 -36.95 -28.30
C THR A 272 13.87 -38.35 -28.93
N SER A 273 14.88 -39.21 -28.82
CA SER A 273 14.77 -40.65 -29.18
C SER A 273 13.71 -41.39 -28.35
N GLU A 274 13.44 -40.88 -27.14
CA GLU A 274 12.39 -41.35 -26.26
C GLU A 274 11.05 -40.61 -26.49
N GLY A 275 10.98 -39.74 -27.51
CA GLY A 275 9.86 -38.94 -28.06
C GLY A 275 9.80 -37.45 -27.60
N ILE A 276 8.69 -36.73 -27.83
CA ILE A 276 8.48 -35.32 -27.38
C ILE A 276 8.62 -35.18 -25.87
N LYS A 277 9.51 -34.29 -25.41
CA LYS A 277 9.66 -33.90 -24.01
C LYS A 277 9.42 -32.40 -23.89
N ASN A 278 8.89 -31.99 -22.76
CA ASN A 278 8.82 -30.60 -22.36
C ASN A 278 9.82 -30.37 -21.23
N ILE A 279 10.65 -29.35 -21.38
CA ILE A 279 11.44 -28.82 -20.27
C ILE A 279 10.85 -27.47 -19.92
N TYR A 280 10.54 -27.28 -18.65
CA TYR A 280 10.17 -25.97 -18.16
C TYR A 280 10.99 -25.54 -16.95
N ILE A 281 11.15 -24.23 -16.86
CA ILE A 281 11.93 -23.55 -15.86
C ILE A 281 10.95 -22.94 -14.88
N ASN A 282 10.93 -23.46 -13.65
CA ASN A 282 10.23 -22.81 -12.56
C ASN A 282 11.20 -21.86 -11.85
N ILE A 283 10.70 -20.66 -11.54
CA ILE A 283 11.43 -19.66 -10.78
C ILE A 283 10.67 -19.47 -9.49
N ASP A 284 11.31 -19.77 -8.37
CA ASP A 284 10.73 -19.54 -7.05
C ASP A 284 10.62 -18.03 -6.80
N GLU A 285 9.40 -17.54 -6.53
CA GLU A 285 9.15 -16.10 -6.43
C GLU A 285 9.80 -15.45 -5.18
N GLU A 286 10.05 -16.22 -4.12
CA GLU A 286 10.65 -15.73 -2.86
C GLU A 286 12.18 -15.69 -2.93
N SER A 287 12.80 -16.72 -3.49
CA SER A 287 14.26 -16.91 -3.55
C SER A 287 14.88 -16.53 -4.89
N GLN A 288 14.07 -16.35 -5.95
CA GLN A 288 14.50 -16.20 -7.34
C GLN A 288 15.35 -17.37 -7.86
N GLY A 289 15.37 -18.50 -7.14
CA GLY A 289 16.08 -19.72 -7.51
C GLY A 289 15.44 -20.42 -8.69
N ILE A 290 16.25 -21.15 -9.46
CA ILE A 290 15.82 -21.88 -10.65
C ILE A 290 15.69 -23.37 -10.33
N ALA A 291 14.54 -23.94 -10.68
CA ALA A 291 14.34 -25.38 -10.78
C ALA A 291 13.96 -25.79 -12.21
N LEU A 292 14.62 -26.82 -12.74
CA LEU A 292 14.28 -27.45 -14.00
C LEU A 292 13.34 -28.62 -13.78
N PHE A 293 12.32 -28.71 -14.65
CA PHE A 293 11.40 -29.82 -14.72
C PHE A 293 11.47 -30.39 -16.12
N VAL A 294 11.76 -31.69 -16.23
CA VAL A 294 11.65 -32.42 -17.49
C VAL A 294 10.45 -33.33 -17.39
N THR A 295 9.44 -33.07 -18.21
CA THR A 295 8.24 -33.88 -18.34
C THR A 295 8.17 -34.49 -19.72
N LYS A 296 7.57 -35.66 -19.79
CA LYS A 296 7.22 -36.28 -21.06
C LYS A 296 5.89 -35.70 -21.51
N GLU A 297 5.91 -34.80 -22.50
CA GLU A 297 4.66 -34.34 -23.12
C GLU A 297 4.21 -35.37 -24.16
N ASN A 298 3.12 -36.05 -23.84
CA ASN A 298 2.51 -37.00 -24.75
C ASN A 298 1.49 -36.33 -25.69
N LEU A 299 1.01 -35.11 -25.36
CA LEU A 299 -0.12 -34.44 -26.03
C LEU A 299 -0.07 -32.90 -25.88
N GLN A 300 -0.37 -32.14 -26.95
CA GLN A 300 -0.57 -30.67 -26.90
C GLN A 300 -1.86 -30.25 -27.60
N ALA A 301 -2.43 -29.09 -27.24
CA ALA A 301 -3.64 -28.53 -27.82
C ALA A 301 -3.43 -27.10 -28.34
N GLU A 302 -3.44 -26.95 -29.66
CA GLU A 302 -3.29 -25.67 -30.35
C GLU A 302 -4.63 -25.16 -30.87
N VAL A 303 -4.87 -23.85 -30.77
CA VAL A 303 -6.05 -23.17 -31.33
C VAL A 303 -5.62 -22.34 -32.55
N ASP A 304 -6.15 -22.70 -33.72
CA ASP A 304 -5.91 -22.02 -34.98
C ASP A 304 -6.81 -20.79 -35.14
N ALA A 305 -8.04 -20.86 -34.63
CA ALA A 305 -9.00 -19.78 -34.74
C ALA A 305 -9.97 -19.72 -33.55
N ILE A 306 -10.38 -18.50 -33.22
CA ILE A 306 -11.37 -18.21 -32.19
C ILE A 306 -12.39 -17.21 -32.72
N TYR A 307 -13.67 -17.55 -32.58
CA TYR A 307 -14.79 -16.71 -32.97
C TYR A 307 -15.74 -16.56 -31.78
N SER A 308 -16.38 -15.39 -31.68
CA SER A 308 -17.32 -15.12 -30.60
C SER A 308 -18.44 -14.21 -31.08
N GLU A 309 -19.67 -14.72 -31.03
CA GLU A 309 -20.87 -14.03 -31.44
C GLU A 309 -22.09 -14.62 -30.70
N ASN A 310 -23.13 -13.81 -30.46
CA ASN A 310 -24.43 -14.26 -29.94
C ASN A 310 -24.43 -15.11 -28.65
N GLY A 311 -23.40 -14.98 -27.80
CA GLY A 311 -23.28 -15.76 -26.56
C GLY A 311 -22.59 -17.11 -26.72
N GLU A 312 -21.99 -17.35 -27.89
CA GLU A 312 -21.22 -18.54 -28.21
C GLU A 312 -19.75 -18.19 -28.41
N ILE A 313 -18.88 -19.15 -28.13
CA ILE A 313 -17.47 -19.14 -28.53
C ILE A 313 -17.21 -20.40 -29.34
N THR A 314 -16.68 -20.21 -30.55
CA THR A 314 -16.18 -21.29 -31.38
C THR A 314 -14.66 -21.32 -31.29
N LEU A 315 -14.12 -22.49 -30.96
CA LEU A 315 -12.70 -22.78 -31.00
C LEU A 315 -12.44 -23.82 -32.08
N SER A 316 -11.50 -23.51 -32.98
CA SER A 316 -10.97 -24.46 -33.94
C SER A 316 -9.48 -24.62 -33.71
N GLY A 317 -9.03 -25.86 -33.67
CA GLY A 317 -7.67 -26.17 -33.31
C GLY A 317 -7.29 -27.62 -33.58
N ARG A 318 -6.13 -28.02 -33.08
CA ARG A 318 -5.59 -29.35 -33.24
C ARG A 318 -4.89 -29.89 -32.01
N VAL A 319 -4.93 -31.20 -31.87
CA VAL A 319 -4.21 -31.98 -30.87
C VAL A 319 -2.98 -32.60 -31.51
N ILE A 320 -1.81 -32.33 -30.92
CA ILE A 320 -0.51 -32.80 -31.41
C ILE A 320 -0.06 -33.93 -30.48
N SER A 321 -0.01 -35.16 -30.99
CA SER A 321 0.40 -36.39 -30.27
C SER A 321 1.64 -37.04 -30.88
N ARG A 322 2.37 -37.82 -30.06
CA ARG A 322 3.54 -38.63 -30.47
C ARG A 322 3.21 -39.79 -31.42
N ASP A 323 2.01 -40.36 -31.34
CA ASP A 323 1.65 -41.59 -32.08
C ASP A 323 1.06 -41.29 -33.46
N LYS A 324 1.89 -40.77 -34.38
CA LYS A 324 1.52 -40.63 -35.81
C LYS A 324 1.38 -41.96 -36.57
N ALA A 325 1.44 -43.10 -35.88
CA ALA A 325 1.52 -44.42 -36.52
C ALA A 325 0.17 -45.12 -36.70
N ASN A 326 -0.91 -44.69 -36.04
CA ASN A 326 -2.25 -45.24 -36.24
C ASN A 326 -3.30 -44.13 -36.08
N GLU A 327 -4.43 -44.23 -36.79
CA GLU A 327 -5.62 -43.40 -36.55
C GLU A 327 -6.04 -43.52 -35.08
N VAL A 328 -5.64 -42.57 -34.24
CA VAL A 328 -6.08 -42.50 -32.83
C VAL A 328 -7.41 -41.77 -32.80
N SER A 329 -8.48 -42.50 -32.53
CA SER A 329 -9.76 -41.91 -32.10
C SER A 329 -9.61 -41.51 -30.63
N TYR A 330 -9.65 -40.22 -30.32
CA TYR A 330 -9.70 -39.75 -28.94
C TYR A 330 -11.13 -39.91 -28.41
N ASN A 331 -11.31 -40.81 -27.44
CA ASN A 331 -12.59 -41.00 -26.76
C ASN A 331 -12.52 -40.23 -25.43
N ASN A 332 -13.54 -39.44 -25.07
CA ASN A 332 -13.52 -38.50 -23.91
C ASN A 332 -12.50 -37.34 -24.05
N ALA A 333 -12.84 -36.37 -24.90
CA ALA A 333 -12.17 -35.09 -24.93
C ALA A 333 -13.07 -34.00 -24.34
N HIS A 334 -12.51 -33.11 -23.52
CA HIS A 334 -13.24 -32.01 -22.90
C HIS A 334 -12.46 -30.71 -22.97
N ILE A 335 -13.12 -29.59 -23.26
CA ILE A 335 -12.58 -28.27 -22.95
C ILE A 335 -12.82 -28.01 -21.46
N VAL A 336 -11.79 -27.64 -20.72
CA VAL A 336 -11.90 -27.27 -19.31
C VAL A 336 -11.72 -25.77 -19.13
N VAL A 337 -12.68 -25.13 -18.48
CA VAL A 337 -12.67 -23.70 -18.15
C VAL A 337 -12.33 -23.57 -16.66
N LYS A 338 -11.27 -22.83 -16.33
CA LYS A 338 -10.75 -22.70 -14.96
C LYS A 338 -10.42 -21.25 -14.59
N GLU A 339 -10.85 -20.78 -13.43
CA GLU A 339 -10.46 -19.47 -12.91
C GLU A 339 -9.02 -19.53 -12.36
N ARG A 340 -8.17 -18.54 -12.66
CA ARG A 340 -6.76 -18.53 -12.23
C ARG A 340 -6.52 -18.66 -10.73
N GLN A 341 -7.48 -18.20 -9.93
CA GLN A 341 -7.36 -18.12 -8.48
C GLN A 341 -8.26 -19.12 -7.76
N SER A 342 -8.95 -20.00 -8.51
CA SER A 342 -9.85 -21.01 -7.96
C SER A 342 -9.42 -22.42 -8.34
N ALA A 343 -9.82 -23.38 -7.51
CA ALA A 343 -9.69 -24.80 -7.81
C ALA A 343 -10.87 -25.33 -8.65
N GLU A 344 -11.90 -24.50 -8.91
CA GLU A 344 -13.08 -24.89 -9.67
C GLU A 344 -12.79 -25.05 -11.18
N GLU A 345 -13.34 -26.11 -11.76
CA GLU A 345 -13.12 -26.50 -13.15
C GLU A 345 -14.45 -26.93 -13.79
N TYR A 346 -14.68 -26.49 -15.04
CA TYR A 346 -15.89 -26.81 -15.79
C TYR A 346 -15.54 -27.47 -17.10
N GLN A 347 -16.04 -28.68 -17.31
CA GLN A 347 -15.71 -29.51 -18.46
C GLN A 347 -16.85 -29.47 -19.49
N ILE A 348 -16.47 -29.36 -20.76
CA ILE A 348 -17.36 -29.28 -21.92
C ILE A 348 -16.94 -30.37 -22.91
N ASP A 349 -17.82 -31.33 -23.17
CA ASP A 349 -17.52 -32.46 -24.06
C ASP A 349 -17.29 -31.98 -25.49
N ILE A 350 -16.19 -32.43 -26.11
CA ILE A 350 -15.88 -32.15 -27.50
C ILE A 350 -15.53 -33.42 -28.27
N GLU A 351 -15.70 -33.37 -29.59
CA GLU A 351 -15.20 -34.41 -30.49
C GLU A 351 -13.89 -33.94 -31.13
N ILE A 352 -12.89 -34.83 -31.16
CA ILE A 352 -11.66 -34.64 -31.92
C ILE A 352 -11.69 -35.62 -33.08
N ASN A 353 -11.62 -35.09 -34.30
CA ASN A 353 -11.57 -35.90 -35.51
C ASN A 353 -10.13 -35.90 -36.05
N GLU A 354 -9.51 -37.08 -36.11
CA GLU A 354 -8.08 -37.30 -36.36
C GLU A 354 -7.20 -36.56 -35.35
N SER A 355 -6.89 -35.30 -35.65
CA SER A 355 -6.11 -34.39 -34.80
C SER A 355 -6.75 -33.01 -34.71
N TYR A 356 -7.90 -32.77 -35.33
CA TYR A 356 -8.56 -31.47 -35.34
C TYR A 356 -9.79 -31.49 -34.45
N PHE A 357 -10.00 -30.40 -33.73
CA PHE A 357 -11.25 -30.14 -33.05
C PHE A 357 -11.83 -28.83 -33.55
N THR A 358 -13.13 -28.78 -33.69
CA THR A 358 -13.88 -27.54 -33.79
C THR A 358 -15.10 -27.69 -32.91
N HIS A 359 -15.21 -26.82 -31.92
CA HIS A 359 -16.30 -26.89 -30.97
C HIS A 359 -16.83 -25.50 -30.70
N THR A 360 -18.15 -25.37 -30.74
CA THR A 360 -18.87 -24.18 -30.32
C THR A 360 -19.56 -24.50 -29.02
N PHE A 361 -19.25 -23.75 -27.97
CA PHE A 361 -19.94 -23.88 -26.69
C PHE A 361 -20.67 -22.59 -26.33
N GLU A 362 -21.84 -22.77 -25.72
CA GLU A 362 -22.69 -21.68 -25.26
C GLU A 362 -22.11 -21.06 -23.99
N VAL A 363 -21.37 -19.97 -24.13
CA VAL A 363 -20.89 -19.16 -23.01
C VAL A 363 -22.06 -18.68 -22.15
N LYS A 364 -23.23 -18.48 -22.76
CA LYS A 364 -24.46 -18.13 -22.05
C LYS A 364 -24.84 -19.16 -20.99
N GLU A 365 -24.76 -20.46 -21.29
CA GLU A 365 -25.04 -21.51 -20.32
C GLU A 365 -24.08 -21.45 -19.13
N LEU A 366 -22.79 -21.18 -19.41
CA LEU A 366 -21.78 -21.06 -18.36
C LEU A 366 -22.04 -19.84 -17.46
N VAL A 367 -22.43 -18.71 -18.07
CA VAL A 367 -22.85 -17.51 -17.33
C VAL A 367 -24.09 -17.80 -16.47
N ASP A 368 -25.08 -18.53 -17.00
CA ASP A 368 -26.30 -18.90 -16.26
C ASP A 368 -26.03 -19.80 -15.07
N ARG A 369 -25.02 -20.68 -15.19
CA ARG A 369 -24.55 -21.54 -14.10
C ARG A 369 -23.72 -20.79 -13.04
N GLY A 370 -23.53 -19.48 -13.20
CA GLY A 370 -22.73 -18.65 -12.30
C GLY A 370 -21.23 -18.94 -12.37
N ILE A 371 -20.76 -19.54 -13.48
CA ILE A 371 -19.36 -19.94 -13.64
C ILE A 371 -18.49 -18.69 -13.70
N PHE A 372 -18.79 -17.74 -14.57
CA PHE A 372 -17.91 -16.59 -14.78
C PHE A 372 -18.05 -15.51 -13.69
N THR A 373 -17.00 -15.34 -12.89
CA THR A 373 -16.74 -14.18 -12.04
C THR A 373 -15.98 -13.07 -12.80
N ASP A 374 -15.79 -11.89 -12.18
CA ASP A 374 -14.90 -10.83 -12.70
C ASP A 374 -13.45 -11.34 -12.67
N GLY A 375 -12.83 -11.53 -13.84
CA GLY A 375 -11.50 -12.13 -13.92
C GLY A 375 -11.15 -12.77 -15.26
N VAL A 376 -10.02 -13.47 -15.24
CA VAL A 376 -9.49 -14.24 -16.39
C VAL A 376 -9.70 -15.73 -16.14
N TRP A 377 -10.34 -16.37 -17.11
CA TRP A 377 -10.72 -17.77 -17.10
C TRP A 377 -9.92 -18.53 -18.16
N ASP A 378 -9.04 -19.39 -17.70
CA ASP A 378 -8.10 -20.12 -18.50
C ASP A 378 -8.77 -21.38 -19.11
N LEU A 379 -8.68 -21.53 -20.43
CA LEU A 379 -9.12 -22.72 -21.17
C LEU A 379 -8.02 -23.78 -21.31
N TYR A 380 -8.41 -25.03 -21.09
CA TYR A 380 -7.59 -26.23 -21.26
C TYR A 380 -8.32 -27.24 -22.14
N LEU A 381 -7.58 -28.18 -22.70
CA LEU A 381 -8.09 -29.38 -23.35
C LEU A 381 -7.69 -30.61 -22.51
N LEU A 382 -8.67 -31.31 -21.99
CA LEU A 382 -8.55 -32.58 -21.28
C LEU A 382 -8.83 -33.72 -22.24
N VAL A 383 -7.83 -34.56 -22.53
CA VAL A 383 -7.96 -35.72 -23.44
C VAL A 383 -7.26 -36.90 -22.79
N ASP A 384 -7.94 -38.04 -22.71
CA ASP A 384 -7.40 -39.28 -22.10
C ASP A 384 -6.80 -39.05 -20.69
N GLY A 385 -7.41 -38.15 -19.90
CA GLY A 385 -6.96 -37.80 -18.55
C GLY A 385 -5.79 -36.81 -18.48
N GLN A 386 -5.29 -36.32 -19.62
CA GLN A 386 -4.23 -35.30 -19.68
C GLN A 386 -4.81 -33.91 -19.99
N MET A 387 -4.58 -32.97 -19.08
CA MET A 387 -5.06 -31.58 -19.20
C MET A 387 -3.97 -30.68 -19.79
N ASN A 388 -4.26 -30.03 -20.90
CA ASN A 388 -3.30 -29.22 -21.66
C ASN A 388 -3.82 -27.81 -21.86
N ARG A 389 -2.99 -26.79 -21.62
CA ARG A 389 -3.39 -25.38 -21.86
C ARG A 389 -3.65 -25.15 -23.35
N LEU A 390 -4.74 -24.48 -23.69
CA LEU A 390 -4.98 -24.05 -25.08
C LEU A 390 -4.03 -22.89 -25.44
N VAL A 391 -3.19 -23.09 -26.46
CA VAL A 391 -2.19 -22.12 -26.92
C VAL A 391 -2.32 -21.85 -28.41
N THR A 392 -1.65 -20.80 -28.91
CA THR A 392 -1.71 -20.41 -30.33
C THR A 392 -0.32 -20.18 -30.95
N ARG A 393 0.69 -20.97 -30.56
CA ARG A 393 2.12 -20.64 -30.82
C ARG A 393 2.61 -20.93 -32.25
N LEU A 394 2.06 -21.91 -32.97
CA LEU A 394 2.58 -22.35 -34.27
C LEU A 394 2.06 -21.53 -35.46
N ASP A 395 1.22 -20.52 -35.24
CA ASP A 395 0.81 -19.57 -36.28
C ASP A 395 1.82 -18.43 -36.53
N GLY A 396 2.87 -18.35 -35.71
CA GLY A 396 3.99 -17.41 -35.88
C GLY A 396 3.69 -15.97 -35.47
N ILE A 397 2.56 -15.68 -34.84
CA ILE A 397 2.19 -14.33 -34.39
C ILE A 397 2.51 -14.16 -32.89
N THR A 398 3.30 -13.13 -32.55
CA THR A 398 3.63 -12.77 -31.16
C THR A 398 2.88 -11.51 -30.71
N ASN A 399 2.66 -11.34 -29.39
CA ASN A 399 1.92 -10.25 -28.75
C ASN A 399 0.45 -10.11 -29.20
N LYS A 400 -0.30 -11.21 -29.37
CA LYS A 400 -1.68 -11.17 -29.90
C LYS A 400 -2.62 -10.32 -29.06
N GLN A 401 -2.39 -10.26 -27.75
CA GLN A 401 -3.15 -9.42 -26.83
C GLN A 401 -3.26 -7.95 -27.31
N LYS A 402 -2.22 -7.41 -27.94
CA LYS A 402 -2.18 -6.02 -28.42
C LYS A 402 -2.66 -5.88 -29.87
N LEU A 403 -2.50 -6.93 -30.67
CA LEU A 403 -2.74 -6.92 -32.11
C LEU A 403 -4.17 -7.32 -32.48
N ILE A 404 -4.77 -8.24 -31.71
CA ILE A 404 -6.06 -8.85 -31.99
C ILE A 404 -7.07 -8.41 -30.93
N SER A 405 -8.15 -7.77 -31.38
CA SER A 405 -9.26 -7.36 -30.53
C SER A 405 -10.51 -8.15 -30.90
N ILE A 406 -10.86 -9.12 -30.06
CA ILE A 406 -12.10 -9.89 -30.22
C ILE A 406 -13.27 -9.08 -29.65
N PRO A 407 -14.43 -9.01 -30.35
CA PRO A 407 -15.62 -8.31 -29.84
C PRO A 407 -16.06 -8.80 -28.47
N GLN A 408 -16.66 -7.91 -27.70
CA GLN A 408 -17.21 -8.23 -26.38
C GLN A 408 -18.71 -8.48 -26.46
N MET A 409 -19.18 -9.47 -25.71
CA MET A 409 -20.58 -9.84 -25.59
C MET A 409 -21.16 -9.34 -24.26
N MET A 410 -22.44 -9.04 -24.27
CA MET A 410 -23.23 -8.69 -23.08
C MET A 410 -24.18 -9.84 -22.79
N LEU A 411 -23.94 -10.57 -21.69
CA LEU A 411 -24.68 -11.77 -21.30
C LEU A 411 -25.32 -11.57 -19.93
N ALA A 412 -26.57 -11.99 -19.77
CA ALA A 412 -27.24 -12.02 -18.47
C ALA A 412 -27.16 -13.43 -17.89
N ASP A 413 -26.89 -13.54 -16.59
CA ASP A 413 -26.95 -14.82 -15.86
C ASP A 413 -28.39 -15.23 -15.53
N ALA A 414 -28.55 -16.35 -14.82
CA ALA A 414 -29.86 -16.91 -14.46
C ALA A 414 -30.67 -15.99 -13.53
N GLU A 415 -30.01 -15.13 -12.76
CA GLU A 415 -30.65 -14.11 -11.94
C GLU A 415 -31.01 -12.86 -12.75
N GLY A 416 -30.43 -12.71 -13.95
CA GLY A 416 -30.61 -11.58 -14.85
C GLY A 416 -29.51 -10.53 -14.73
N LYS A 417 -28.44 -10.76 -13.94
CA LYS A 417 -27.30 -9.85 -13.83
C LYS A 417 -26.48 -9.88 -15.11
N ILE A 418 -26.18 -8.69 -15.64
CA ILE A 418 -25.48 -8.51 -16.91
C ILE A 418 -23.95 -8.42 -16.70
N LEU A 419 -23.23 -9.28 -17.42
CA LEU A 419 -21.78 -9.35 -17.50
C LEU A 419 -21.27 -9.00 -18.91
N ALA A 420 -20.03 -8.52 -18.94
CA ALA A 420 -19.25 -8.25 -20.14
C ALA A 420 -18.22 -9.36 -20.34
N VAL A 421 -18.43 -10.23 -21.33
CA VAL A 421 -17.59 -11.42 -21.57
C VAL A 421 -16.96 -11.36 -22.95
N LYS A 422 -15.68 -11.71 -23.06
CA LYS A 422 -15.01 -11.86 -24.35
C LYS A 422 -13.88 -12.87 -24.28
N PRO A 423 -13.52 -13.52 -25.40
CA PRO A 423 -12.24 -14.20 -25.48
C PRO A 423 -11.06 -13.22 -25.45
N TYR A 424 -9.93 -13.71 -24.98
CA TYR A 424 -8.75 -12.90 -24.70
C TYR A 424 -7.47 -13.75 -24.75
N TYR A 425 -6.40 -13.15 -25.27
CA TYR A 425 -5.06 -13.75 -25.28
C TYR A 425 -4.21 -13.22 -24.15
N THR A 426 -3.52 -14.12 -23.46
CA THR A 426 -2.56 -13.77 -22.38
C THR A 426 -1.23 -13.29 -22.97
N LEU A 427 -0.32 -12.80 -22.11
CA LEU A 427 1.06 -12.46 -22.52
C LEU A 427 1.87 -13.68 -23.02
N HIS A 428 1.42 -14.90 -22.73
CA HIS A 428 2.06 -16.16 -23.14
C HIS A 428 1.37 -16.81 -24.35
N GLU A 429 0.51 -16.06 -25.05
CA GLU A 429 -0.25 -16.50 -26.23
C GLU A 429 -1.21 -17.67 -25.95
N GLU A 430 -1.68 -17.76 -24.71
CA GLU A 430 -2.67 -18.73 -24.26
C GLU A 430 -4.09 -18.19 -24.45
N VAL A 431 -5.04 -19.10 -24.67
CA VAL A 431 -6.45 -18.74 -24.85
C VAL A 431 -7.17 -18.71 -23.51
N SER A 432 -7.83 -17.58 -23.24
CA SER A 432 -8.62 -17.37 -22.03
C SER A 432 -9.92 -16.65 -22.36
N ILE A 433 -10.85 -16.64 -21.41
CA ILE A 433 -12.05 -15.82 -21.43
C ILE A 433 -11.89 -14.74 -20.37
N PHE A 434 -12.13 -13.49 -20.75
CA PHE A 434 -12.14 -12.37 -19.83
C PHE A 434 -13.58 -11.96 -19.56
N SER A 435 -13.97 -12.05 -18.29
CA SER A 435 -15.29 -11.67 -17.80
C SER A 435 -15.14 -10.49 -16.85
N ARG A 436 -16.07 -9.54 -16.90
CA ARG A 436 -16.10 -8.37 -16.01
C ARG A 436 -17.48 -7.75 -15.87
N ASP A 437 -17.63 -6.89 -14.89
CA ASP A 437 -18.82 -6.06 -14.75
C ASP A 437 -19.03 -5.16 -15.99
N TYR A 438 -20.28 -5.10 -16.46
CA TYR A 438 -20.63 -4.31 -17.65
C TYR A 438 -20.47 -2.80 -17.46
N LEU A 439 -20.56 -2.32 -16.21
CA LEU A 439 -20.53 -0.91 -15.86
C LEU A 439 -19.69 -0.65 -14.61
N ALA A 440 -18.97 0.46 -14.58
CA ALA A 440 -18.23 0.91 -13.40
C ALA A 440 -18.43 2.40 -13.13
N VAL A 441 -18.56 2.79 -11.86
CA VAL A 441 -18.72 4.19 -11.46
C VAL A 441 -17.40 4.92 -11.58
N LYS A 442 -17.40 6.06 -12.29
CA LYS A 442 -16.22 6.90 -12.50
C LYS A 442 -16.09 7.97 -11.42
N SER A 443 -17.19 8.67 -11.09
CA SER A 443 -17.18 9.74 -10.08
C SER A 443 -18.58 10.16 -9.66
N ILE A 444 -18.74 10.53 -8.39
CA ILE A 444 -19.94 11.22 -7.88
C ILE A 444 -19.67 12.72 -7.78
N GLU A 445 -20.55 13.52 -8.38
CA GLU A 445 -20.42 14.97 -8.46
C GLU A 445 -21.23 15.67 -7.37
N LYS A 446 -22.46 15.19 -7.11
CA LYS A 446 -23.43 15.84 -6.22
C LYS A 446 -24.48 14.86 -5.71
N VAL A 447 -24.91 15.05 -4.45
CA VAL A 447 -26.03 14.34 -3.82
C VAL A 447 -26.90 15.37 -3.09
N GLU A 448 -28.20 15.38 -3.33
CA GLU A 448 -29.12 16.29 -2.67
C GLU A 448 -30.51 15.69 -2.47
N ILE A 449 -31.24 16.19 -1.46
CA ILE A 449 -32.69 15.98 -1.35
C ILE A 449 -33.37 17.35 -1.44
N GLU A 450 -34.25 17.53 -2.41
CA GLU A 450 -35.06 18.73 -2.56
C GLU A 450 -36.53 18.36 -2.72
N LYS A 451 -37.40 18.95 -1.88
CA LYS A 451 -38.85 18.73 -1.90
C LYS A 451 -39.27 17.25 -1.85
N GLY A 452 -38.50 16.42 -1.14
CA GLY A 452 -38.76 14.98 -1.02
C GLY A 452 -38.16 14.12 -2.14
N ILE A 453 -37.42 14.70 -3.08
CA ILE A 453 -36.75 13.96 -4.16
C ILE A 453 -35.25 13.86 -3.85
N LEU A 454 -34.74 12.64 -3.69
CA LEU A 454 -33.30 12.35 -3.66
C LEU A 454 -32.76 12.36 -5.09
N SER A 455 -31.69 13.11 -5.34
CA SER A 455 -30.97 13.06 -6.62
C SER A 455 -29.47 12.87 -6.43
N ILE A 456 -28.87 12.01 -7.26
CA ILE A 456 -27.43 11.76 -7.32
C ILE A 456 -26.97 11.99 -8.76
N VAL A 457 -25.91 12.79 -8.92
CA VAL A 457 -25.33 13.13 -10.23
C VAL A 457 -23.89 12.66 -10.29
N GLY A 458 -23.50 12.04 -11.40
CA GLY A 458 -22.15 11.52 -11.56
C GLY A 458 -21.80 11.07 -12.98
N LYS A 459 -20.75 10.24 -13.08
CA LYS A 459 -20.25 9.65 -14.32
C LYS A 459 -20.02 8.14 -14.17
N LEU A 460 -20.27 7.39 -15.24
CA LEU A 460 -20.11 5.94 -15.37
C LEU A 460 -19.22 5.61 -16.58
N ASN A 461 -18.54 4.47 -16.51
CA ASN A 461 -17.92 3.82 -17.67
C ASN A 461 -18.75 2.58 -18.02
N ILE A 462 -19.30 2.53 -19.23
CA ILE A 462 -20.14 1.43 -19.73
C ILE A 462 -19.36 0.68 -20.81
N GLN A 463 -19.18 -0.63 -20.64
CA GLN A 463 -18.38 -1.45 -21.54
C GLN A 463 -19.13 -1.74 -22.86
N PRO A 464 -18.44 -1.94 -24.00
CA PRO A 464 -19.10 -2.29 -25.25
C PRO A 464 -19.74 -3.68 -25.20
N PRO A 465 -20.83 -3.94 -25.95
CA PRO A 465 -21.58 -2.99 -26.78
C PRO A 465 -22.37 -2.01 -25.90
N ASN A 466 -22.21 -0.69 -26.14
CA ASN A 466 -22.84 0.39 -25.35
C ASN A 466 -23.56 1.43 -26.21
N ILE A 467 -23.81 1.09 -27.48
CA ILE A 467 -24.43 2.01 -28.46
C ILE A 467 -25.91 2.23 -28.12
N ASP A 468 -26.59 1.18 -27.65
CA ASP A 468 -28.03 1.19 -27.37
C ASP A 468 -28.34 1.35 -25.87
N PHE A 469 -27.41 1.87 -25.07
CA PHE A 469 -27.66 2.07 -23.64
C PHE A 469 -28.76 3.13 -23.45
N PRO A 470 -29.84 2.83 -22.70
CA PRO A 470 -31.04 3.67 -22.68
C PRO A 470 -30.77 5.03 -22.03
N ALA A 471 -31.24 6.09 -22.68
CA ALA A 471 -31.14 7.45 -22.15
C ALA A 471 -31.94 7.63 -20.84
N THR A 472 -33.00 6.85 -20.64
CA THR A 472 -33.76 6.81 -19.39
C THR A 472 -34.22 5.38 -19.09
N THR A 473 -34.01 4.92 -17.86
CA THR A 473 -34.44 3.59 -17.42
C THR A 473 -34.74 3.54 -15.92
N LYS A 474 -35.44 2.50 -15.47
CA LYS A 474 -35.74 2.26 -14.06
C LYS A 474 -34.59 1.52 -13.38
N GLY A 475 -34.62 1.47 -12.06
CA GLY A 475 -33.68 0.70 -11.28
C GLY A 475 -33.97 0.80 -9.79
N LYS A 476 -32.97 0.42 -9.00
CA LYS A 476 -33.06 0.37 -7.54
C LYS A 476 -31.80 0.96 -6.91
N LEU A 477 -31.97 1.68 -5.81
CA LEU A 477 -30.88 1.99 -4.89
C LEU A 477 -31.14 1.24 -3.59
N THR A 478 -30.16 0.45 -3.16
CA THR A 478 -30.15 -0.19 -1.85
C THR A 478 -29.12 0.53 -0.99
N ILE A 479 -29.63 1.33 -0.05
CA ILE A 479 -28.82 2.16 0.85
C ILE A 479 -28.78 1.44 2.20
N LYS A 480 -27.61 0.88 2.55
CA LYS A 480 -27.35 0.42 3.90
C LYS A 480 -27.03 1.65 4.75
N ALA A 481 -27.98 2.07 5.55
CA ALA A 481 -27.79 3.17 6.50
C ALA A 481 -27.02 2.68 7.73
N GLN A 482 -26.77 3.61 8.67
CA GLN A 482 -26.24 3.25 9.97
C GLN A 482 -27.08 2.12 10.58
N TYR A 483 -26.38 1.20 11.25
CA TYR A 483 -26.99 0.16 12.08
C TYR A 483 -27.63 -0.99 11.29
N GLY A 484 -27.24 -1.19 10.03
CA GLY A 484 -27.68 -2.32 9.22
C GLY A 484 -29.10 -2.19 8.67
N VAL A 485 -29.76 -1.04 8.88
CA VAL A 485 -31.05 -0.75 8.25
C VAL A 485 -30.83 -0.58 6.74
N VAL A 486 -31.55 -1.38 5.97
CA VAL A 486 -31.47 -1.37 4.50
C VAL A 486 -32.69 -0.64 3.95
N TYR A 487 -32.46 0.44 3.22
CA TYR A 487 -33.49 1.15 2.47
C TYR A 487 -33.42 0.77 1.01
N GLU A 488 -34.53 0.27 0.47
CA GLU A 488 -34.67 -0.06 -0.94
C GLU A 488 -35.54 0.99 -1.63
N LEU A 489 -34.93 1.79 -2.49
CA LEU A 489 -35.58 2.90 -3.17
C LEU A 489 -35.70 2.59 -4.67
N PRO A 490 -36.92 2.51 -5.23
CA PRO A 490 -37.10 2.50 -6.67
C PRO A 490 -36.69 3.87 -7.24
N VAL A 491 -35.89 3.84 -8.31
CA VAL A 491 -35.29 5.04 -8.90
C VAL A 491 -35.44 5.09 -10.42
N ILE A 492 -35.29 6.30 -10.95
CA ILE A 492 -35.18 6.57 -12.39
C ILE A 492 -33.76 7.03 -12.67
N TRP A 493 -33.10 6.32 -13.59
CA TRP A 493 -31.79 6.66 -14.14
C TRP A 493 -31.96 7.42 -15.45
N GLN A 494 -31.23 8.52 -15.60
CA GLN A 494 -31.06 9.24 -16.84
C GLN A 494 -29.58 9.22 -17.19
N THR A 495 -29.23 8.85 -18.42
CA THR A 495 -27.82 8.74 -18.86
C THR A 495 -27.58 9.40 -20.21
N GLU A 496 -26.38 9.97 -20.38
CA GLU A 496 -25.98 10.65 -21.62
C GLU A 496 -24.50 10.42 -21.91
N LYS A 497 -24.14 10.14 -23.16
CA LYS A 497 -22.74 9.91 -23.55
C LYS A 497 -21.96 11.22 -23.56
N THR A 498 -20.83 11.27 -22.85
CA THR A 498 -20.05 12.52 -22.68
C THR A 498 -19.20 12.91 -23.90
N GLY A 499 -18.89 11.97 -24.78
CA GLY A 499 -17.99 12.15 -25.92
C GLY A 499 -16.49 12.17 -25.60
N LYS A 500 -16.07 12.15 -24.32
CA LYS A 500 -14.64 12.17 -23.94
C LYS A 500 -13.91 10.87 -24.23
N THR A 501 -14.57 9.74 -23.98
CA THR A 501 -14.07 8.40 -24.31
C THR A 501 -15.22 7.57 -24.89
N LYS A 502 -14.91 6.43 -25.52
CA LYS A 502 -15.94 5.50 -26.01
C LYS A 502 -16.79 4.89 -24.89
N LEU A 503 -16.34 4.95 -23.63
CA LEU A 503 -16.95 4.30 -22.47
C LEU A 503 -17.68 5.26 -21.53
N GLU A 504 -17.41 6.57 -21.56
CA GLU A 504 -17.83 7.51 -20.50
C GLU A 504 -19.24 8.11 -20.72
N PHE A 505 -20.11 7.91 -19.74
CA PHE A 505 -21.47 8.46 -19.66
C PHE A 505 -21.62 9.35 -18.42
N GLN A 506 -22.43 10.39 -18.52
CA GLN A 506 -22.95 11.16 -17.39
C GLN A 506 -24.30 10.56 -16.97
N PHE A 507 -24.60 10.60 -15.67
CA PHE A 507 -25.89 10.16 -15.16
C PHE A 507 -26.52 11.10 -14.14
N ILE A 508 -27.84 11.01 -14.04
CA ILE A 508 -28.67 11.54 -12.95
C ILE A 508 -29.58 10.40 -12.50
N VAL A 509 -29.57 10.07 -11.21
CA VAL A 509 -30.53 9.12 -10.62
C VAL A 509 -31.41 9.86 -9.61
N SER A 510 -32.72 9.60 -9.67
CA SER A 510 -33.71 10.27 -8.81
C SER A 510 -34.66 9.28 -8.14
N ALA A 511 -34.96 9.51 -6.85
CA ALA A 511 -35.93 8.77 -6.05
C ALA A 511 -36.94 9.74 -5.41
N ASP A 512 -38.25 9.52 -5.59
CA ASP A 512 -39.29 10.29 -4.91
C ASP A 512 -39.59 9.65 -3.55
N LEU A 513 -39.02 10.21 -2.48
CA LEU A 513 -39.19 9.72 -1.12
C LEU A 513 -40.59 9.99 -0.58
N GLY A 514 -41.33 10.92 -1.18
CA GLY A 514 -42.63 11.34 -0.67
C GLY A 514 -43.76 10.40 -1.04
N SER A 515 -43.87 10.06 -2.32
CA SER A 515 -44.84 9.05 -2.78
C SER A 515 -44.54 7.65 -2.26
N GLN A 516 -43.30 7.40 -1.81
CA GLN A 516 -42.83 6.11 -1.31
C GLN A 516 -42.89 5.96 0.23
N GLY A 517 -43.43 6.96 0.96
CA GLY A 517 -43.59 6.87 2.42
C GLY A 517 -42.29 7.06 3.23
N PHE A 518 -41.19 7.47 2.59
CA PHE A 518 -39.88 7.69 3.22
C PHE A 518 -39.64 9.17 3.64
N LEU A 519 -40.66 10.03 3.54
CA LEU A 519 -40.57 11.48 3.86
C LEU A 519 -40.09 11.73 5.30
N GLU A 520 -40.62 11.00 6.28
CA GLU A 520 -40.23 11.12 7.70
C GLU A 520 -38.79 10.65 7.94
N MET A 521 -38.26 9.80 7.06
CA MET A 521 -36.92 9.19 7.18
C MET A 521 -35.85 9.92 6.37
N SER A 522 -36.24 10.87 5.52
CA SER A 522 -35.34 11.64 4.65
C SER A 522 -34.17 12.29 5.41
N ASP A 523 -34.42 12.72 6.63
CA ASP A 523 -33.44 13.31 7.53
C ASP A 523 -32.46 12.29 8.14
N SER A 524 -32.89 11.05 8.36
CA SER A 524 -32.00 9.94 8.75
C SER A 524 -31.17 9.49 7.56
N LEU A 525 -31.81 9.26 6.41
CA LEU A 525 -31.16 8.81 5.18
C LEU A 525 -29.97 9.73 4.79
N LEU A 526 -30.11 11.05 4.92
CA LEU A 526 -29.01 12.01 4.68
C LEU A 526 -27.93 12.04 5.77
N LYS A 527 -28.27 11.76 7.02
CA LYS A 527 -27.26 11.61 8.08
C LYS A 527 -26.39 10.38 7.81
N ASP A 528 -27.02 9.36 7.23
CA ASP A 528 -26.48 8.01 7.16
C ASP A 528 -25.78 7.70 5.84
N ILE A 529 -26.03 8.44 4.76
CA ILE A 529 -25.21 8.35 3.53
C ILE A 529 -23.81 8.92 3.81
N SER A 530 -22.92 8.10 4.37
CA SER A 530 -21.58 8.50 4.77
C SER A 530 -20.54 7.43 4.47
N PHE A 531 -19.85 7.53 3.32
CA PHE A 531 -18.87 6.53 2.87
C PHE A 531 -19.43 5.11 2.72
N ASP A 532 -20.75 4.96 2.71
CA ASP A 532 -21.41 3.67 2.55
C ASP A 532 -21.53 3.31 1.07
N LEU A 533 -21.43 2.01 0.84
CA LEU A 533 -21.53 1.38 -0.46
C LEU A 533 -23.01 1.31 -0.81
N ILE A 534 -23.49 2.27 -1.63
CA ILE A 534 -24.84 2.19 -2.17
C ILE A 534 -24.83 1.15 -3.27
N GLN A 535 -25.53 0.05 -3.05
CA GLN A 535 -25.80 -0.92 -4.10
C GLN A 535 -26.82 -0.31 -5.06
N CYS A 536 -26.50 -0.37 -6.34
CA CYS A 536 -27.23 0.29 -7.40
C CYS A 536 -27.58 -0.75 -8.45
N GLU A 537 -28.77 -0.61 -9.01
CA GLU A 537 -29.25 -1.47 -10.07
C GLU A 537 -29.79 -0.59 -11.19
N ILE A 538 -29.37 -0.86 -12.43
CA ILE A 538 -29.98 -0.32 -13.64
C ILE A 538 -30.69 -1.46 -14.37
N GLN A 539 -32.00 -1.32 -14.60
CA GLN A 539 -32.75 -2.25 -15.42
C GLN A 539 -32.47 -1.99 -16.91
N LEU A 540 -32.18 -3.06 -17.66
CA LEU A 540 -32.08 -3.09 -19.11
C LEU A 540 -33.09 -4.10 -19.68
N GLU A 541 -33.24 -4.15 -21.01
CA GLU A 541 -34.16 -5.10 -21.67
C GLU A 541 -33.76 -6.57 -21.44
N LYS A 542 -32.46 -6.85 -21.37
CA LYS A 542 -31.91 -8.21 -21.25
C LYS A 542 -31.68 -8.67 -19.80
N GLY A 543 -31.97 -7.83 -18.81
CA GLY A 543 -31.61 -8.08 -17.41
C GLY A 543 -31.31 -6.79 -16.65
N PHE A 544 -30.56 -6.87 -15.56
CA PHE A 544 -30.15 -5.71 -14.77
C PHE A 544 -28.63 -5.63 -14.62
N VAL A 545 -28.12 -4.44 -14.37
CA VAL A 545 -26.70 -4.19 -14.13
C VAL A 545 -26.53 -3.75 -12.68
N PRO A 546 -26.05 -4.63 -11.78
CA PRO A 546 -25.70 -4.24 -10.44
C PRO A 546 -24.34 -3.54 -10.43
N PHE A 547 -24.20 -2.51 -9.61
CA PHE A 547 -22.93 -1.85 -9.35
C PHE A 547 -23.00 -1.12 -8.02
N THR A 548 -21.88 -0.56 -7.59
CA THR A 548 -21.77 0.05 -6.26
C THR A 548 -21.25 1.47 -6.35
N MET A 549 -21.84 2.38 -5.58
CA MET A 549 -21.48 3.80 -5.50
C MET A 549 -21.07 4.15 -4.07
N ASN A 550 -19.83 4.61 -3.89
CA ASN A 550 -19.40 5.22 -2.63
C ASN A 550 -19.66 6.74 -2.67
N ILE A 551 -20.34 7.25 -1.66
CA ILE A 551 -20.63 8.69 -1.54
C ILE A 551 -19.64 9.36 -0.58
N ASP A 552 -18.92 10.36 -1.09
CA ASP A 552 -18.16 11.29 -0.26
C ASP A 552 -19.14 12.25 0.45
N PRO A 553 -19.16 12.30 1.79
CA PRO A 553 -20.01 13.21 2.56
C PRO A 553 -19.85 14.68 2.17
N ALA A 554 -18.68 15.09 1.64
CA ALA A 554 -18.47 16.45 1.17
C ALA A 554 -19.33 16.80 -0.07
N LYS A 555 -19.92 15.81 -0.75
CA LYS A 555 -20.82 15.98 -1.91
C LYS A 555 -22.29 16.11 -1.54
N VAL A 556 -22.65 15.83 -0.28
CA VAL A 556 -24.01 15.90 0.24
C VAL A 556 -24.39 17.35 0.56
N ILE A 557 -25.51 17.83 0.00
CA ILE A 557 -26.02 19.19 0.23
C ILE A 557 -27.25 19.13 1.14
N SER A 558 -27.13 19.64 2.37
CA SER A 558 -28.22 19.61 3.35
C SER A 558 -28.73 20.99 3.79
N THR A 559 -27.98 22.08 3.57
CA THR A 559 -28.39 23.44 4.00
C THR A 559 -28.25 24.49 2.89
N PHE A 560 -28.93 25.63 3.04
CA PHE A 560 -28.75 26.79 2.16
C PHE A 560 -27.31 27.32 2.15
N GLU A 561 -26.63 27.29 3.32
CA GLU A 561 -25.20 27.60 3.39
C GLU A 561 -24.35 26.63 2.57
N ASP A 562 -24.71 25.34 2.51
CA ASP A 562 -24.00 24.34 1.70
C ASP A 562 -24.16 24.62 0.21
N ARG A 563 -25.38 24.97 -0.23
CA ARG A 563 -25.65 25.42 -1.62
C ARG A 563 -24.79 26.63 -1.99
N LEU A 564 -24.67 27.61 -1.09
CA LEU A 564 -23.84 28.79 -1.31
C LEU A 564 -22.33 28.46 -1.30
N LYS A 565 -21.88 27.55 -0.43
CA LYS A 565 -20.46 27.16 -0.29
C LYS A 565 -19.95 26.32 -1.46
N GLN A 566 -20.82 25.62 -2.19
CA GLN A 566 -20.44 24.91 -3.42
C GLN A 566 -20.06 25.86 -4.57
N LYS A 567 -20.54 27.11 -4.54
CA LYS A 567 -20.11 28.16 -5.47
C LYS A 567 -18.90 28.88 -4.88
N GLY A 568 -17.69 28.52 -5.31
CA GLY A 568 -16.41 28.98 -4.72
C GLY A 568 -16.28 30.50 -4.48
N LYS A 569 -16.90 31.33 -5.34
CA LYS A 569 -16.95 32.80 -5.16
C LYS A 569 -17.63 33.24 -3.86
N TYR A 570 -18.75 32.63 -3.46
CA TYR A 570 -19.53 33.05 -2.29
C TYR A 570 -18.94 32.54 -0.97
N LYS A 571 -18.26 31.39 -0.98
CA LYS A 571 -17.55 30.82 0.17
C LYS A 571 -16.50 31.79 0.74
N SER A 572 -15.71 32.43 -0.14
CA SER A 572 -14.69 33.42 0.25
C SER A 572 -15.31 34.65 0.92
N ILE A 573 -16.41 35.15 0.36
CA ILE A 573 -17.09 36.35 0.86
C ILE A 573 -17.65 36.09 2.26
N LEU A 574 -18.46 35.04 2.44
CA LEU A 574 -19.08 34.72 3.74
C LEU A 574 -18.03 34.54 4.84
N THR A 575 -16.92 33.86 4.54
CA THR A 575 -15.82 33.67 5.49
C THR A 575 -15.17 35.00 5.90
N LYS A 576 -14.98 35.92 4.95
CA LYS A 576 -14.42 37.26 5.22
C LYS A 576 -15.32 38.12 6.12
N TRP A 577 -16.63 38.09 5.89
CA TRP A 577 -17.60 38.79 6.73
C TRP A 577 -17.68 38.20 8.14
N GLY A 578 -17.72 36.87 8.24
CA GLY A 578 -17.67 36.17 9.52
C GLY A 578 -16.40 36.48 10.32
N LEU A 579 -15.25 36.61 9.67
CA LEU A 579 -14.01 37.02 10.32
C LEU A 579 -14.05 38.46 10.84
N ARG A 580 -14.65 39.39 10.08
CA ARG A 580 -14.86 40.77 10.56
C ARG A 580 -15.78 40.81 11.77
N PHE A 581 -16.86 40.03 11.73
CA PHE A 581 -17.77 39.87 12.86
C PHE A 581 -17.07 39.29 14.09
N TYR A 582 -16.26 38.23 13.93
CA TYR A 582 -15.43 37.69 15.00
C TYR A 582 -14.55 38.75 15.65
N LYS A 583 -13.82 39.54 14.85
CA LYS A 583 -12.93 40.60 15.36
C LYS A 583 -13.70 41.67 16.15
N ALA A 584 -14.86 42.07 15.65
CA ALA A 584 -15.74 43.01 16.35
C ALA A 584 -16.23 42.43 17.70
N CYS A 585 -16.75 41.20 17.69
CA CYS A 585 -17.19 40.53 18.90
C CYS A 585 -16.06 40.33 19.92
N ASN A 586 -14.88 39.91 19.47
CA ASN A 586 -13.72 39.65 20.33
C ASN A 586 -13.25 40.94 21.03
N LYS A 587 -13.28 42.08 20.31
CA LYS A 587 -12.89 43.38 20.87
C LYS A 587 -13.94 43.99 21.81
N VAL A 588 -15.23 43.86 21.49
CA VAL A 588 -16.31 44.63 22.17
C VAL A 588 -17.02 43.81 23.25
N LEU A 589 -17.27 42.52 23.01
CA LEU A 589 -18.10 41.72 23.92
C LEU A 589 -17.30 41.17 25.11
N PRO A 590 -17.92 41.04 26.30
CA PRO A 590 -17.27 40.45 27.46
C PRO A 590 -17.08 38.92 27.30
N ILE A 591 -16.10 38.38 28.02
CA ILE A 591 -15.92 36.92 28.13
C ILE A 591 -17.03 36.36 29.04
N ASN A 592 -17.80 35.40 28.52
CA ASN A 592 -18.78 34.65 29.28
C ASN A 592 -18.12 33.49 30.02
N ARG A 593 -18.11 33.59 31.35
CA ARG A 593 -17.42 32.63 32.23
C ARG A 593 -18.01 31.22 32.23
N LYS A 594 -19.26 31.05 31.80
CA LYS A 594 -19.95 29.76 31.76
C LYS A 594 -19.73 29.01 30.45
N ASN A 595 -19.38 29.71 29.37
CA ASN A 595 -19.28 29.10 28.04
C ASN A 595 -18.03 28.23 27.91
N VAL A 596 -18.22 26.99 27.46
CA VAL A 596 -17.15 26.03 27.15
C VAL A 596 -17.31 25.54 25.71
N VAL A 597 -16.30 25.79 24.86
CA VAL A 597 -16.30 25.34 23.46
C VAL A 597 -15.57 24.00 23.37
N PHE A 598 -16.24 22.99 22.85
CA PHE A 598 -15.70 21.66 22.57
C PHE A 598 -15.56 21.42 21.06
N GLN A 599 -14.46 20.81 20.65
CA GLN A 599 -14.22 20.40 19.26
C GLN A 599 -13.37 19.14 19.19
N SER A 600 -13.85 18.10 18.50
CA SER A 600 -13.06 16.93 18.13
C SER A 600 -12.75 16.90 16.63
N PHE A 601 -11.50 16.62 16.25
CA PHE A 601 -11.03 16.43 14.87
C PHE A 601 -11.51 17.51 13.86
N HIS A 602 -11.45 18.79 14.24
CA HIS A 602 -11.92 19.93 13.44
C HIS A 602 -13.44 19.97 13.21
N GLY A 603 -14.21 19.43 14.15
CA GLY A 603 -15.67 19.39 14.13
C GLY A 603 -16.24 18.26 13.28
N LYS A 604 -15.45 17.22 12.99
CA LYS A 604 -15.88 16.07 12.21
C LYS A 604 -16.80 15.13 12.99
N SER A 605 -16.59 14.98 14.31
CA SER A 605 -17.35 14.03 15.13
C SER A 605 -17.50 14.50 16.58
N TYR A 606 -18.49 13.95 17.27
CA TYR A 606 -18.61 13.99 18.73
C TYR A 606 -17.89 12.77 19.32
N SER A 607 -16.61 12.93 19.70
CA SER A 607 -15.73 11.80 20.00
C SER A 607 -14.51 12.20 20.84
N CYS A 608 -13.70 11.19 21.20
CA CYS A 608 -12.38 11.34 21.81
C CYS A 608 -12.43 12.05 23.18
N SER A 609 -11.28 12.48 23.70
CA SER A 609 -11.18 13.07 25.04
C SER A 609 -12.07 14.31 25.26
N PRO A 610 -12.33 15.19 24.26
CA PRO A 610 -13.32 16.25 24.41
C PRO A 610 -14.74 15.76 24.75
N LYS A 611 -15.18 14.63 24.17
CA LYS A 611 -16.47 13.98 24.51
C LYS A 611 -16.46 13.52 25.96
N ALA A 612 -15.44 12.76 26.37
CA ALA A 612 -15.37 12.23 27.72
C ALA A 612 -15.33 13.33 28.80
N ILE A 613 -14.56 14.41 28.57
CA ILE A 613 -14.55 15.56 29.48
C ILE A 613 -15.93 16.23 29.54
N TYR A 614 -16.60 16.39 28.40
CA TYR A 614 -17.93 16.97 28.35
C TYR A 614 -18.96 16.12 29.12
N GLU A 615 -18.97 14.81 28.90
CA GLU A 615 -19.88 13.88 29.59
C GLU A 615 -19.62 13.85 31.10
N GLU A 616 -18.37 13.85 31.53
CA GLU A 616 -18.01 13.99 32.95
C GLU A 616 -18.53 15.31 33.55
N MET A 617 -18.41 16.44 32.82
CA MET A 617 -18.97 17.72 33.29
C MET A 617 -20.50 17.70 33.41
N LEU A 618 -21.19 16.95 32.53
CA LEU A 618 -22.64 16.73 32.64
C LEU A 618 -22.98 15.88 33.87
N GLU A 619 -22.26 14.79 34.11
CA GLU A 619 -22.43 13.90 35.27
C GLU A 619 -22.23 14.68 36.58
N GLN A 620 -21.21 15.54 36.65
CA GLN A 620 -20.95 16.43 37.79
C GLN A 620 -21.91 17.61 37.90
N LYS A 621 -22.86 17.79 36.97
CA LYS A 621 -23.82 18.91 36.92
C LYS A 621 -23.15 20.28 37.03
N GLN A 622 -22.02 20.46 36.38
CA GLN A 622 -21.28 21.72 36.37
C GLN A 622 -22.15 22.86 35.80
N ASN A 623 -22.09 24.06 36.41
CA ASN A 623 -22.88 25.23 35.99
C ASN A 623 -22.26 25.91 34.75
N ILE A 624 -22.14 25.15 33.66
CA ILE A 624 -21.54 25.56 32.40
C ILE A 624 -22.57 25.57 31.26
N LYS A 625 -22.23 26.30 30.20
CA LYS A 625 -22.97 26.33 28.94
C LYS A 625 -22.10 25.67 27.86
N PRO A 626 -22.34 24.40 27.52
CA PRO A 626 -21.54 23.69 26.53
C PRO A 626 -21.89 24.12 25.09
N ILE A 627 -20.86 24.34 24.29
CA ILE A 627 -20.95 24.65 22.86
C ILE A 627 -20.11 23.65 22.07
N TRP A 628 -20.76 22.86 21.22
CA TRP A 628 -20.10 21.85 20.39
C TRP A 628 -19.94 22.32 18.95
N VAL A 629 -18.71 22.28 18.46
CA VAL A 629 -18.37 22.60 17.07
C VAL A 629 -18.49 21.31 16.24
N LEU A 630 -19.51 21.21 15.38
CA LEU A 630 -19.79 20.01 14.57
C LEU A 630 -20.21 20.39 13.13
N ASN A 631 -19.81 19.58 12.16
CA ASN A 631 -20.24 19.69 10.77
C ASN A 631 -21.70 19.26 10.60
N ASN A 632 -22.10 18.17 11.27
CA ASN A 632 -23.47 17.69 11.30
C ASN A 632 -24.22 18.28 12.49
N LEU A 633 -25.04 19.30 12.25
CA LEU A 633 -25.86 19.93 13.30
C LEU A 633 -27.11 19.13 13.67
N LYS A 634 -27.41 18.05 12.94
CA LYS A 634 -28.54 17.16 13.25
C LYS A 634 -28.12 15.99 14.15
N GLN A 635 -26.84 15.89 14.51
CA GLN A 635 -26.33 14.87 15.43
C GLN A 635 -26.92 15.06 16.83
N GLU A 636 -27.42 13.98 17.42
CA GLU A 636 -27.89 13.99 18.80
C GLU A 636 -26.69 13.95 19.75
N VAL A 637 -26.67 14.87 20.71
CA VAL A 637 -25.60 14.98 21.70
C VAL A 637 -26.24 15.10 23.09
N PRO A 638 -25.85 14.25 24.07
CA PRO A 638 -26.45 14.25 25.40
C PRO A 638 -26.33 15.62 26.07
N GLY A 639 -27.30 16.00 26.90
CA GLY A 639 -27.30 17.28 27.60
C GLY A 639 -27.70 18.50 26.75
N ASN A 640 -28.15 18.29 25.50
CA ASN A 640 -28.64 19.32 24.57
C ASN A 640 -27.73 20.56 24.46
N PRO A 641 -26.43 20.39 24.12
CA PRO A 641 -25.51 21.50 24.02
C PRO A 641 -25.84 22.39 22.81
N ILE A 642 -25.23 23.58 22.79
CA ILE A 642 -25.37 24.47 21.63
C ILE A 642 -24.48 23.94 20.51
N LEU A 643 -25.11 23.40 19.46
CA LEU A 643 -24.39 23.01 18.25
C LEU A 643 -24.09 24.23 17.36
N VAL A 644 -22.85 24.30 16.88
CA VAL A 644 -22.38 25.36 15.97
C VAL A 644 -21.56 24.78 14.83
N ARG A 645 -21.81 25.25 13.61
CA ARG A 645 -21.09 24.78 12.42
C ARG A 645 -19.80 25.59 12.22
N PRO A 646 -18.65 24.96 11.90
CA PRO A 646 -17.44 25.69 11.55
C PRO A 646 -17.69 26.81 10.53
N HIS A 647 -17.12 27.98 10.79
CA HIS A 647 -17.25 29.21 9.99
C HIS A 647 -18.67 29.82 9.88
N SER A 648 -19.64 29.39 10.68
CA SER A 648 -20.92 30.11 10.83
C SER A 648 -20.78 31.36 11.71
N PHE A 649 -21.70 32.32 11.61
CA PHE A 649 -21.72 33.49 12.50
C PHE A 649 -21.86 33.10 13.98
N LYS A 650 -22.67 32.07 14.27
CA LYS A 650 -22.83 31.51 15.61
C LYS A 650 -21.50 30.95 16.14
N TYR A 651 -20.75 30.25 15.30
CA TYR A 651 -19.40 29.78 15.64
C TYR A 651 -18.46 30.94 15.95
N PHE A 652 -18.41 31.97 15.10
CA PHE A 652 -17.58 33.16 15.37
C PHE A 652 -17.96 33.87 16.67
N TYR A 653 -19.26 34.00 16.97
CA TYR A 653 -19.74 34.58 18.24
C TYR A 653 -19.25 33.81 19.46
N TYR A 654 -19.42 32.48 19.48
CA TYR A 654 -18.99 31.66 20.62
C TYR A 654 -17.46 31.56 20.72
N MET A 655 -16.73 31.54 19.60
CA MET A 655 -15.27 31.62 19.61
C MET A 655 -14.75 32.95 20.18
N ALA A 656 -15.50 34.05 20.05
CA ALA A 656 -15.11 35.38 20.55
C ALA A 656 -15.44 35.62 22.03
N THR A 657 -16.46 34.94 22.55
CA THR A 657 -17.06 35.23 23.87
C THR A 657 -16.83 34.14 24.91
N SER A 658 -16.35 32.95 24.56
CA SER A 658 -16.24 31.85 25.51
C SER A 658 -15.01 31.95 26.43
N LYS A 659 -15.12 31.37 27.64
CA LYS A 659 -14.01 31.33 28.61
C LYS A 659 -13.11 30.12 28.39
N TYR A 660 -13.68 28.93 28.16
CA TYR A 660 -12.95 27.68 28.05
C TYR A 660 -13.01 27.12 26.64
N PHE A 661 -11.89 26.58 26.17
CA PHE A 661 -11.72 25.97 24.86
C PHE A 661 -11.07 24.59 25.02
N VAL A 662 -11.77 23.53 24.60
CA VAL A 662 -11.34 22.13 24.73
C VAL A 662 -11.27 21.52 23.33
N ASN A 663 -10.10 21.00 22.94
CA ASN A 663 -9.95 20.31 21.67
C ASN A 663 -8.84 19.25 21.69
N ASN A 664 -8.86 18.34 20.71
CA ASN A 664 -7.85 17.29 20.50
C ASN A 664 -6.96 17.48 19.25
N GLY A 665 -7.26 18.52 18.45
CA GLY A 665 -6.52 18.93 17.26
C GLY A 665 -6.10 20.39 17.39
N ASN A 666 -6.24 21.23 16.38
CA ASN A 666 -6.03 22.67 16.52
C ASN A 666 -7.28 23.47 16.17
N PHE A 667 -7.52 24.57 16.88
CA PHE A 667 -8.47 25.59 16.43
C PHE A 667 -7.86 26.40 15.27
N PRO A 668 -8.69 26.96 14.36
CA PRO A 668 -8.21 27.70 13.20
C PRO A 668 -7.36 28.93 13.54
N ASP A 669 -6.62 29.44 12.56
CA ASP A 669 -5.68 30.57 12.74
C ASP A 669 -6.36 31.89 13.11
N PHE A 670 -7.64 32.07 12.74
CA PHE A 670 -8.35 33.29 13.10
C PHE A 670 -8.61 33.39 14.62
N TYR A 671 -8.55 32.28 15.35
CA TYR A 671 -8.79 32.27 16.79
C TYR A 671 -7.63 32.95 17.53
N GLU A 672 -7.89 34.19 17.93
CA GLU A 672 -7.06 35.03 18.79
C GLU A 672 -7.50 34.84 20.24
N LYS A 673 -6.68 34.11 21.00
CA LYS A 673 -6.95 33.81 22.41
C LYS A 673 -6.86 35.09 23.26
N ARG A 674 -7.89 35.36 24.05
CA ARG A 674 -7.96 36.53 24.95
C ARG A 674 -7.33 36.22 26.31
N ASN A 675 -6.77 37.25 26.95
CA ASN A 675 -6.37 37.17 28.35
C ASN A 675 -7.58 36.77 29.22
N LYS A 676 -7.37 35.89 30.22
CA LYS A 676 -8.39 35.27 31.09
C LYS A 676 -9.25 34.15 30.46
N THR A 677 -8.97 33.74 29.23
CA THR A 677 -9.51 32.49 28.65
C THR A 677 -8.56 31.33 28.89
N VAL A 678 -9.10 30.11 28.90
CA VAL A 678 -8.38 28.87 29.18
C VAL A 678 -8.50 27.94 27.97
N HIS A 679 -7.36 27.43 27.50
CA HIS A 679 -7.31 26.47 26.39
C HIS A 679 -6.72 25.14 26.85
N LEU A 680 -7.56 24.12 26.91
CA LEU A 680 -7.18 22.72 27.15
C LEU A 680 -7.00 21.98 25.82
N GLN A 681 -5.76 21.55 25.56
CA GLN A 681 -5.41 20.65 24.49
C GLN A 681 -5.36 19.21 25.03
N THR A 682 -6.17 18.31 24.48
CA THR A 682 -6.14 16.91 24.88
C THR A 682 -5.17 16.07 24.04
N TRP A 683 -4.75 16.57 22.88
CA TRP A 683 -4.12 15.78 21.82
C TRP A 683 -4.95 14.52 21.49
N HIS A 684 -4.40 13.59 20.72
CA HIS A 684 -5.19 12.49 20.14
C HIS A 684 -4.47 11.14 20.06
N GLY A 685 -3.40 10.94 20.83
CA GLY A 685 -2.75 9.63 20.92
C GLY A 685 -1.31 9.68 21.38
N THR A 686 -0.87 8.58 21.99
CA THR A 686 0.54 8.33 22.33
C THR A 686 1.36 8.28 21.04
N PRO A 687 2.44 9.08 20.91
CA PRO A 687 3.18 9.17 19.66
C PRO A 687 4.12 7.97 19.47
N LEU A 688 3.90 7.23 18.38
CA LEU A 688 4.91 6.32 17.83
C LEU A 688 5.94 7.08 16.97
N LYS A 689 5.45 7.98 16.11
CA LYS A 689 6.24 8.74 15.12
C LYS A 689 6.72 10.05 15.72
N LYS A 690 7.89 10.56 15.30
CA LYS A 690 8.37 11.88 15.76
C LYS A 690 7.45 13.01 15.33
N LEU A 691 7.26 13.98 16.22
CA LEU A 691 6.34 15.11 16.07
C LEU A 691 7.07 16.44 16.22
N GLY A 692 6.50 17.51 15.64
CA GLY A 692 6.94 18.88 15.89
C GLY A 692 8.45 19.07 15.68
N TYR A 693 9.10 19.68 16.68
CA TYR A 693 10.53 19.99 16.67
C TYR A 693 11.45 18.78 16.83
N ASP A 694 10.93 17.58 17.12
CA ASP A 694 11.72 16.35 17.21
C ASP A 694 11.91 15.67 15.84
N ILE A 695 11.15 16.09 14.82
CA ILE A 695 11.34 15.63 13.46
C ILE A 695 12.71 16.11 12.98
N ASP A 696 13.42 15.31 12.17
CA ASP A 696 14.68 15.73 11.55
C ASP A 696 14.47 17.03 10.76
N PRO A 697 15.20 18.13 11.07
CA PRO A 697 15.11 19.40 10.34
C PRO A 697 15.28 19.29 8.82
N ASN A 698 15.94 18.24 8.34
CA ASN A 698 16.15 17.96 6.92
C ASN A 698 15.01 17.15 6.27
N SER A 699 13.99 16.78 7.04
CA SER A 699 12.76 16.15 6.55
C SER A 699 11.80 17.21 6.02
N LEU A 700 11.16 16.96 4.88
CA LEU A 700 10.09 17.80 4.34
C LEU A 700 8.96 18.03 5.37
N SER A 701 8.72 17.02 6.22
CA SER A 701 7.72 17.09 7.28
C SER A 701 8.07 18.04 8.43
N TYR A 702 9.34 18.42 8.60
CA TYR A 702 9.72 19.34 9.68
C TYR A 702 9.07 20.71 9.49
N ALA A 703 9.24 21.31 8.31
CA ALA A 703 8.67 22.62 7.98
C ALA A 703 7.14 22.65 8.15
N GLU A 704 6.47 21.57 7.76
CA GLU A 704 5.02 21.42 7.93
C GLU A 704 4.60 21.40 9.41
N ASN A 705 5.40 20.77 10.29
CA ASN A 705 5.08 20.58 11.71
C ASN A 705 5.63 21.69 12.62
N THR A 706 6.55 22.52 12.14
CA THR A 706 7.17 23.63 12.89
C THR A 706 6.91 25.00 12.26
N SER A 707 5.90 25.11 11.38
CA SER A 707 5.54 26.37 10.75
C SER A 707 5.14 27.44 11.78
N PRO A 708 5.36 28.75 11.51
CA PRO A 708 4.95 29.82 12.42
C PRO A 708 3.45 29.82 12.75
N GLN A 709 2.61 29.29 11.87
CA GLN A 709 1.19 29.07 12.11
C GLN A 709 1.00 28.03 13.21
N ILE A 710 1.64 26.87 13.13
CA ILE A 710 1.54 25.83 14.16
C ILE A 710 2.12 26.31 15.49
N SER A 711 3.28 26.97 15.50
CA SER A 711 3.85 27.51 16.74
C SER A 711 2.90 28.50 17.42
N ARG A 712 2.25 29.38 16.65
CA ARG A 712 1.19 30.28 17.17
C ARG A 712 -0.02 29.51 17.70
N ARG A 713 -0.42 28.43 17.02
CA ARG A 713 -1.54 27.59 17.48
C ARG A 713 -1.24 26.92 18.81
N ASN A 714 -0.02 26.38 18.96
CA ASN A 714 0.45 25.67 20.15
C ASN A 714 0.63 26.63 21.34
N ALA A 715 1.13 27.85 21.10
CA ALA A 715 1.30 28.86 22.15
C ALA A 715 -0.01 29.27 22.86
N ARG A 716 -1.17 29.00 22.25
CA ARG A 716 -2.48 29.27 22.84
C ARG A 716 -2.84 28.32 23.98
N TRP A 717 -2.35 27.09 23.96
CA TRP A 717 -2.68 26.06 24.96
C TRP A 717 -2.23 26.52 26.35
N ASP A 718 -3.03 26.31 27.38
CA ASP A 718 -2.65 26.50 28.79
C ASP A 718 -2.38 25.16 29.46
N TYR A 719 -3.17 24.16 29.08
CA TYR A 719 -3.10 22.79 29.56
C TYR A 719 -2.90 21.84 28.38
N LEU A 720 -2.06 20.83 28.56
CA LEU A 720 -1.87 19.74 27.62
C LEU A 720 -1.96 18.40 28.36
N ILE A 721 -2.83 17.50 27.91
CA ILE A 721 -3.02 16.18 28.54
C ILE A 721 -1.86 15.24 28.19
N GLY A 722 -1.39 14.55 29.22
CA GLY A 722 -0.42 13.47 29.18
C GLY A 722 -1.06 12.15 29.65
N PRO A 723 -1.15 11.11 28.79
CA PRO A 723 -1.67 9.80 29.19
C PRO A 723 -0.68 8.95 29.99
N ASN A 724 0.61 9.24 29.88
CA ASN A 724 1.72 8.52 30.50
C ASN A 724 2.98 9.39 30.43
N GLU A 725 3.96 9.09 31.29
CA GLU A 725 5.23 9.83 31.36
C GLU A 725 5.96 9.94 30.00
N TYR A 726 5.96 8.85 29.23
CA TYR A 726 6.56 8.81 27.89
C TYR A 726 5.98 9.89 26.96
N THR A 727 4.65 9.97 26.88
CA THR A 727 3.95 10.93 26.02
C THR A 727 4.17 12.35 26.53
N SER A 728 4.07 12.57 27.83
CA SER A 728 4.23 13.89 28.42
C SER A 728 5.62 14.48 28.17
N THR A 729 6.65 13.65 28.31
CA THR A 729 8.04 14.04 28.02
C THR A 729 8.21 14.41 26.54
N ILE A 730 7.67 13.60 25.64
CA ILE A 730 7.72 13.84 24.20
C ILE A 730 6.97 15.11 23.82
N LEU A 731 5.72 15.28 24.25
CA LEU A 731 4.89 16.42 23.84
C LEU A 731 5.44 17.75 24.35
N LYS A 732 5.98 17.79 25.59
CA LYS A 732 6.69 18.97 26.12
C LYS A 732 7.82 19.40 25.18
N ARG A 733 8.68 18.45 24.78
CA ARG A 733 9.83 18.71 23.91
C ARG A 733 9.40 19.04 22.46
N ALA A 734 8.62 18.15 21.84
CA ALA A 734 8.20 18.22 20.45
C ALA A 734 7.42 19.51 20.13
N PHE A 735 6.62 20.03 21.07
CA PHE A 735 5.86 21.26 20.89
C PHE A 735 6.42 22.47 21.63
N ARG A 736 7.58 22.34 22.29
CA ARG A 736 8.17 23.37 23.17
C ARG A 736 7.13 23.94 24.14
N PHE A 737 6.39 23.04 24.76
CA PHE A 737 5.29 23.40 25.65
C PHE A 737 5.80 23.59 27.08
N GLU A 738 5.79 24.83 27.55
CA GLU A 738 6.36 25.25 28.84
C GLU A 738 5.30 25.52 29.92
N LYS A 739 4.01 25.39 29.59
CA LYS A 739 2.91 25.60 30.55
C LYS A 739 2.56 24.27 31.25
N GLN A 740 1.31 24.11 31.67
CA GLN A 740 0.94 23.02 32.55
C GLN A 740 0.60 21.73 31.78
N MET A 741 1.42 20.69 31.94
CA MET A 741 1.02 19.33 31.57
C MET A 741 0.05 18.76 32.61
N LEU A 742 -0.92 17.98 32.15
CA LEU A 742 -1.86 17.24 32.98
C LEU A 742 -1.64 15.75 32.76
N ASP A 743 -0.83 15.13 33.62
CA ASP A 743 -0.54 13.70 33.58
C ASP A 743 -1.68 12.95 34.27
N VAL A 744 -2.76 12.67 33.52
CA VAL A 744 -4.04 12.21 34.07
C VAL A 744 -4.59 10.95 33.42
N GLY A 745 -3.90 10.36 32.42
CA GLY A 745 -4.50 9.37 31.51
C GLY A 745 -5.22 10.05 30.34
N TYR A 746 -5.77 9.29 29.40
CA TYR A 746 -6.63 9.86 28.37
C TYR A 746 -8.11 9.77 28.80
N PRO A 747 -8.84 10.89 28.90
CA PRO A 747 -10.27 10.88 29.20
C PRO A 747 -11.10 9.93 28.30
N ARG A 748 -10.73 9.77 27.02
CA ARG A 748 -11.44 8.85 26.12
C ARG A 748 -11.31 7.38 26.51
N ASN A 749 -10.24 7.00 27.22
CA ASN A 749 -9.99 5.61 27.62
C ASN A 749 -10.75 5.22 28.90
N ASP A 750 -11.38 6.18 29.59
CA ASP A 750 -12.17 5.91 30.80
C ASP A 750 -13.30 4.91 30.56
N ILE A 751 -13.80 4.81 29.33
CA ILE A 751 -14.83 3.86 28.92
C ILE A 751 -14.43 2.40 29.18
N PHE A 752 -13.14 2.05 29.13
CA PHE A 752 -12.65 0.67 29.34
C PHE A 752 -12.68 0.24 30.81
N TYR A 753 -12.94 1.16 31.74
CA TYR A 753 -12.90 0.94 33.19
C TYR A 753 -14.27 1.14 33.86
N LYS A 754 -15.33 1.36 33.08
CA LYS A 754 -16.70 1.47 33.61
C LYS A 754 -17.20 0.08 34.02
N THR A 755 -18.14 0.01 34.97
CA THR A 755 -18.65 -1.26 35.48
C THR A 755 -19.65 -1.97 34.56
N ASN A 756 -20.21 -1.27 33.57
CA ASN A 756 -21.24 -1.78 32.67
C ASN A 756 -20.72 -2.14 31.26
N LEU A 757 -19.51 -2.71 31.17
CA LEU A 757 -18.87 -3.03 29.88
C LEU A 757 -19.68 -4.02 29.04
N GLU A 758 -20.25 -5.06 29.66
CA GLU A 758 -21.03 -6.08 28.96
C GLU A 758 -22.28 -5.48 28.31
N GLU A 759 -23.10 -4.77 29.08
CA GLU A 759 -24.29 -4.06 28.58
C GLU A 759 -23.92 -3.07 27.45
N LYS A 760 -22.81 -2.33 27.60
CA LYS A 760 -22.33 -1.43 26.54
C LYS A 760 -21.90 -2.19 25.29
N THR A 761 -21.15 -3.27 25.46
CA THR A 761 -20.67 -4.13 24.36
C THR A 761 -21.86 -4.69 23.58
N GLU A 762 -22.87 -5.20 24.28
CA GLU A 762 -24.11 -5.69 23.67
C GLU A 762 -24.83 -4.59 22.90
N LYS A 763 -25.02 -3.41 23.51
CA LYS A 763 -25.65 -2.26 22.83
C LYS A 763 -24.87 -1.81 21.59
N ILE A 764 -23.54 -1.84 21.62
CA ILE A 764 -22.71 -1.46 20.47
C ILE A 764 -22.80 -2.54 19.38
N LYS A 765 -22.76 -3.83 19.72
CA LYS A 765 -22.94 -4.94 18.77
C LYS A 765 -24.33 -4.90 18.14
N GLU A 766 -25.38 -4.72 18.94
CA GLU A 766 -26.77 -4.54 18.46
C GLU A 766 -26.88 -3.32 17.56
N LYS A 767 -26.28 -2.19 17.96
CA LYS A 767 -26.19 -0.98 17.14
C LYS A 767 -25.48 -1.24 15.82
N LEU A 768 -24.44 -2.08 15.75
CA LEU A 768 -23.75 -2.41 14.49
C LEU A 768 -24.37 -3.59 13.72
N ASN A 769 -25.46 -4.17 14.23
CA ASN A 769 -26.06 -5.41 13.74
C ASN A 769 -25.06 -6.59 13.65
N ILE A 770 -24.15 -6.67 14.62
CA ILE A 770 -23.18 -7.76 14.73
C ILE A 770 -23.84 -8.90 15.51
N PRO A 771 -23.85 -10.15 15.00
CA PRO A 771 -24.41 -11.28 15.72
C PRO A 771 -23.75 -11.48 17.08
N LYS A 772 -24.55 -11.72 18.13
CA LYS A 772 -24.06 -11.82 19.52
C LYS A 772 -23.01 -12.93 19.71
N ASN A 773 -23.13 -14.02 18.94
CA ASN A 773 -22.24 -15.18 18.98
C ASN A 773 -20.93 -14.99 18.19
N LYS A 774 -20.80 -13.96 17.36
CA LYS A 774 -19.58 -13.71 16.59
C LYS A 774 -18.55 -12.91 17.41
N LYS A 775 -17.29 -13.31 17.31
CA LYS A 775 -16.14 -12.52 17.74
C LYS A 775 -15.84 -11.42 16.73
N VAL A 776 -15.10 -10.40 17.13
CA VAL A 776 -14.89 -9.20 16.32
C VAL A 776 -13.40 -8.94 16.14
N ILE A 777 -12.96 -8.89 14.88
CA ILE A 777 -11.61 -8.43 14.49
C ILE A 777 -11.71 -7.00 14.01
N LEU A 778 -10.92 -6.09 14.58
CA LEU A 778 -10.78 -4.72 14.07
C LEU A 778 -9.51 -4.58 13.25
N TYR A 779 -9.65 -4.28 11.96
CA TYR A 779 -8.55 -3.94 11.08
C TYR A 779 -8.43 -2.41 10.93
N ALA A 780 -7.35 -1.85 11.47
CA ALA A 780 -7.12 -0.40 11.53
C ALA A 780 -5.69 -0.03 11.05
N PRO A 781 -5.39 -0.16 9.75
CA PRO A 781 -4.07 0.18 9.19
C PRO A 781 -3.87 1.71 9.10
N THR A 782 -2.62 2.15 9.07
CA THR A 782 -2.29 3.56 8.81
C THR A 782 -2.40 3.93 7.33
N TRP A 783 -2.70 5.20 7.05
CA TRP A 783 -2.72 5.72 5.69
C TRP A 783 -1.34 5.69 5.02
N ARG A 784 -1.29 5.37 3.73
CA ARG A 784 -0.09 5.36 2.89
C ARG A 784 -0.22 6.38 1.76
N ASP A 785 0.64 7.40 1.76
CA ASP A 785 0.60 8.44 0.73
C ASP A 785 0.92 7.88 -0.68
N TYR A 786 1.82 6.90 -0.79
CA TYR A 786 2.21 6.33 -2.08
C TYR A 786 1.09 5.52 -2.75
N ASP A 787 0.14 4.97 -1.99
CA ASP A 787 -1.01 4.26 -2.55
C ASP A 787 -1.98 5.22 -3.25
N PHE A 788 -1.87 6.52 -2.96
CA PHE A 788 -2.74 7.57 -3.49
C PHE A 788 -2.06 8.47 -4.53
N HIS A 789 -0.73 8.58 -4.51
CA HIS A 789 0.03 9.31 -5.52
C HIS A 789 0.28 8.45 -6.78
N ASN A 790 0.70 9.05 -7.90
CA ASN A 790 0.93 8.39 -9.20
C ASN A 790 -0.33 7.90 -9.97
N GLY A 791 -1.43 8.65 -9.94
CA GLY A 791 -2.61 8.37 -10.76
C GLY A 791 -3.53 7.25 -10.23
N ASN A 792 -3.23 6.68 -9.06
CA ASN A 792 -4.01 5.60 -8.44
C ASN A 792 -5.26 6.08 -7.65
N GLN A 793 -5.56 7.38 -7.64
CA GLN A 793 -6.66 7.98 -6.87
C GLN A 793 -8.05 7.39 -7.18
N HIS A 794 -8.21 6.79 -8.36
CA HIS A 794 -9.46 6.18 -8.83
C HIS A 794 -9.44 4.64 -8.79
N LYS A 795 -8.32 4.01 -8.40
CA LYS A 795 -8.24 2.56 -8.30
C LYS A 795 -8.97 2.07 -7.05
N PRO A 796 -9.57 0.86 -7.07
CA PRO A 796 -10.10 0.23 -5.87
C PRO A 796 -9.04 0.15 -4.76
N TYR A 797 -9.47 0.14 -3.50
CA TYR A 797 -8.60 -0.17 -2.39
C TYR A 797 -8.18 -1.65 -2.49
N GLU A 798 -6.88 -1.90 -2.45
CA GLU A 798 -6.30 -3.24 -2.57
C GLU A 798 -5.89 -3.73 -1.18
N PHE A 799 -6.54 -4.79 -0.70
CA PHE A 799 -6.14 -5.45 0.54
C PHE A 799 -4.84 -6.22 0.31
N LYS A 800 -4.02 -6.32 1.36
CA LYS A 800 -2.76 -7.09 1.33
C LYS A 800 -2.92 -8.53 1.80
N PHE A 801 -4.17 -8.98 1.85
CA PHE A 801 -4.61 -10.34 2.07
C PHE A 801 -5.93 -10.56 1.34
N ASP A 802 -6.23 -11.80 1.00
CA ASP A 802 -7.43 -12.23 0.29
C ASP A 802 -8.65 -12.22 1.23
N LEU A 803 -9.68 -11.45 0.88
CA LEU A 803 -10.91 -11.34 1.67
C LEU A 803 -11.82 -12.58 1.56
N LYS A 804 -11.81 -13.28 0.41
CA LYS A 804 -12.57 -14.51 0.18
C LYS A 804 -12.03 -15.59 1.10
N ARG A 805 -10.72 -15.80 1.06
CA ARG A 805 -10.03 -16.76 1.91
C ARG A 805 -10.16 -16.41 3.39
N PHE A 806 -10.06 -15.13 3.76
CA PHE A 806 -10.28 -14.69 5.14
C PHE A 806 -11.72 -15.00 5.62
N LYS A 807 -12.74 -14.84 4.76
CA LYS A 807 -14.13 -15.21 5.07
C LYS A 807 -14.28 -16.73 5.20
N GLU A 808 -13.65 -17.52 4.32
CA GLU A 808 -13.69 -18.98 4.35
C GLU A 808 -13.05 -19.55 5.62
N GLU A 809 -11.89 -19.02 6.03
CA GLU A 809 -11.16 -19.50 7.21
C GLU A 809 -11.74 -18.99 8.53
N PHE A 810 -12.22 -17.74 8.59
CA PHE A 810 -12.57 -17.08 9.86
C PHE A 810 -14.03 -16.61 9.95
N GLY A 811 -14.80 -16.64 8.86
CA GLY A 811 -16.14 -16.06 8.79
C GLY A 811 -17.19 -16.76 9.65
N GLU A 812 -16.97 -18.02 10.04
CA GLU A 812 -17.84 -18.75 10.95
C GLU A 812 -17.70 -18.29 12.42
N GLU A 813 -16.51 -17.86 12.83
CA GLU A 813 -16.26 -17.43 14.21
C GLU A 813 -16.24 -15.90 14.36
N TYR A 814 -15.70 -15.19 13.37
CA TYR A 814 -15.44 -13.77 13.43
C TYR A 814 -16.31 -12.95 12.48
N VAL A 815 -16.39 -11.65 12.77
CA VAL A 815 -16.68 -10.59 11.80
C VAL A 815 -15.49 -9.64 11.71
N LEU A 816 -15.30 -8.99 10.57
CA LEU A 816 -14.19 -8.07 10.30
C LEU A 816 -14.69 -6.63 10.24
N LEU A 817 -14.24 -5.78 11.16
CA LEU A 817 -14.49 -4.34 11.14
C LEU A 817 -13.35 -3.62 10.44
N LEU A 818 -13.66 -2.86 9.38
CA LEU A 818 -12.68 -2.07 8.63
C LEU A 818 -12.70 -0.61 9.09
N ARG A 819 -11.62 -0.15 9.69
CA ARG A 819 -11.40 1.23 10.11
C ARG A 819 -10.30 1.87 9.26
N LEU A 820 -10.61 2.16 8.00
CA LEU A 820 -9.66 2.74 7.06
C LEU A 820 -9.68 4.27 7.12
N HIS A 821 -8.65 4.89 6.54
CA HIS A 821 -8.67 6.32 6.28
C HIS A 821 -9.78 6.67 5.27
N TYR A 822 -10.39 7.85 5.41
CA TYR A 822 -11.58 8.23 4.61
C TYR A 822 -11.37 8.14 3.08
N ARG A 823 -10.15 8.37 2.58
CA ARG A 823 -9.81 8.24 1.15
C ARG A 823 -9.67 6.80 0.67
N ASP A 824 -9.36 5.87 1.57
CA ASP A 824 -9.37 4.44 1.28
C ASP A 824 -10.78 3.89 1.41
N ALA A 825 -11.51 4.31 2.45
CA ALA A 825 -12.91 3.95 2.68
C ALA A 825 -13.79 4.24 1.45
N THR A 826 -13.60 5.38 0.76
CA THR A 826 -14.32 5.70 -0.50
C THR A 826 -14.03 4.76 -1.67
N ARG A 827 -12.98 3.94 -1.60
CA ARG A 827 -12.49 3.10 -2.71
C ARG A 827 -12.66 1.60 -2.44
N ILE A 828 -13.12 1.22 -1.25
CA ILE A 828 -13.37 -0.19 -0.91
C ILE A 828 -14.55 -0.70 -1.76
N ARG A 829 -14.45 -1.94 -2.22
CA ARG A 829 -15.53 -2.70 -2.84
C ARG A 829 -15.77 -3.94 -1.97
N LEU A 830 -16.96 -4.07 -1.39
CA LEU A 830 -17.31 -5.14 -0.43
C LEU A 830 -18.49 -6.02 -0.90
N GLN A 831 -18.77 -6.02 -2.20
CA GLN A 831 -19.85 -6.83 -2.76
C GLN A 831 -19.60 -8.31 -2.47
N GLY A 832 -20.56 -9.00 -1.83
CA GLY A 832 -20.47 -10.41 -1.44
C GLY A 832 -19.93 -10.67 -0.02
N TYR A 833 -19.59 -9.62 0.72
CA TYR A 833 -19.02 -9.70 2.07
C TYR A 833 -19.87 -9.02 3.14
N GLU A 834 -21.09 -8.59 2.83
CA GLU A 834 -21.90 -7.67 3.64
C GLU A 834 -22.34 -8.20 5.01
N GLU A 835 -22.36 -9.52 5.18
CA GLU A 835 -22.70 -10.20 6.45
C GLU A 835 -21.47 -10.40 7.35
N PHE A 836 -20.28 -10.30 6.78
CA PHE A 836 -19.00 -10.62 7.42
C PHE A 836 -18.13 -9.37 7.66
N ILE A 837 -18.07 -8.46 6.69
CA ILE A 837 -17.22 -7.27 6.70
C ILE A 837 -18.07 -6.02 6.91
N TYR A 838 -17.72 -5.25 7.94
CA TYR A 838 -18.40 -4.01 8.30
C TYR A 838 -17.45 -2.83 8.11
N ASN A 839 -17.79 -1.93 7.18
CA ASN A 839 -17.05 -0.67 7.04
C ASN A 839 -17.44 0.28 8.18
N VAL A 840 -16.55 0.41 9.16
CA VAL A 840 -16.75 1.28 10.33
C VAL A 840 -15.88 2.53 10.24
N SER A 841 -15.41 2.92 9.04
CA SER A 841 -14.51 4.08 8.84
C SER A 841 -15.15 5.43 9.19
N SER A 842 -16.48 5.53 9.14
CA SER A 842 -17.26 6.71 9.51
C SER A 842 -17.72 6.73 10.97
N TYR A 843 -17.58 5.61 11.71
CA TYR A 843 -18.03 5.51 13.10
C TYR A 843 -17.34 6.57 13.98
N ASP A 844 -18.10 7.36 14.72
CA ASP A 844 -17.55 8.53 15.40
C ASP A 844 -16.52 8.18 16.49
N ASP A 845 -16.85 7.18 17.31
CA ASP A 845 -16.10 6.82 18.51
C ASP A 845 -15.38 5.48 18.35
N ILE A 846 -14.07 5.54 18.08
CA ILE A 846 -13.26 4.34 17.93
C ILE A 846 -13.05 3.57 19.25
N GLN A 847 -13.29 4.21 20.41
CA GLN A 847 -13.19 3.53 21.70
C GLN A 847 -14.29 2.46 21.85
N GLU A 848 -15.49 2.74 21.34
CA GLU A 848 -16.59 1.76 21.30
C GLU A 848 -16.24 0.57 20.39
N LEU A 849 -15.56 0.83 19.27
CA LEU A 849 -15.06 -0.24 18.39
C LEU A 849 -14.00 -1.09 19.08
N TYR A 850 -13.05 -0.49 19.81
CA TYR A 850 -12.10 -1.25 20.62
C TYR A 850 -12.81 -2.15 21.63
N LEU A 851 -13.80 -1.62 22.34
CA LEU A 851 -14.52 -2.33 23.39
C LEU A 851 -15.19 -3.61 22.87
N ILE A 852 -15.74 -3.60 21.66
CA ILE A 852 -16.36 -4.79 21.06
C ILE A 852 -15.38 -5.72 20.36
N SER A 853 -14.14 -5.30 20.12
CA SER A 853 -13.15 -6.06 19.35
C SER A 853 -12.36 -7.00 20.23
N ASP A 854 -12.36 -8.28 19.86
CA ASP A 854 -11.60 -9.35 20.51
C ASP A 854 -10.13 -9.37 20.05
N LEU A 855 -9.88 -8.90 18.83
CA LEU A 855 -8.54 -8.83 18.23
C LEU A 855 -8.37 -7.52 17.45
N LEU A 856 -7.23 -6.85 17.62
CA LEU A 856 -6.81 -5.72 16.79
C LEU A 856 -5.74 -6.15 15.79
N ILE A 857 -5.97 -5.89 14.50
CA ILE A 857 -4.95 -5.95 13.46
C ILE A 857 -4.62 -4.52 13.06
N THR A 858 -3.37 -4.11 13.25
CA THR A 858 -2.90 -2.75 12.92
C THR A 858 -1.46 -2.78 12.43
N ASP A 859 -0.83 -1.62 12.26
CA ASP A 859 0.56 -1.48 11.83
C ASP A 859 1.28 -0.42 12.69
N TYR A 860 1.70 0.71 12.13
CA TYR A 860 2.42 1.79 12.80
C TYR A 860 1.46 2.85 13.37
N SER A 861 0.34 2.40 13.91
CA SER A 861 -0.75 3.25 14.37
C SER A 861 -0.67 3.51 15.88
N SER A 862 -1.03 4.71 16.32
CA SER A 862 -1.11 5.02 17.76
C SER A 862 -2.26 4.30 18.47
N VAL A 863 -3.17 3.65 17.73
CA VAL A 863 -4.32 2.93 18.29
C VAL A 863 -3.91 1.76 19.20
N MET A 864 -2.72 1.17 18.97
CA MET A 864 -2.19 0.09 19.81
C MET A 864 -2.05 0.49 21.28
N PHE A 865 -1.71 1.76 21.55
CA PHE A 865 -1.55 2.26 22.92
C PHE A 865 -2.89 2.37 23.65
N ASP A 866 -3.95 2.77 22.96
CA ASP A 866 -5.29 2.87 23.54
C ASP A 866 -5.90 1.46 23.71
N TYR A 867 -5.75 0.59 22.71
CA TYR A 867 -6.30 -0.77 22.73
C TYR A 867 -5.66 -1.66 23.79
N ALA A 868 -4.39 -1.44 24.14
CA ALA A 868 -3.69 -2.19 25.18
C ALA A 868 -4.35 -2.10 26.58
N ASN A 869 -5.20 -1.09 26.82
CA ASN A 869 -5.99 -1.00 28.06
C ASN A 869 -6.95 -2.19 28.24
N LEU A 870 -7.43 -2.78 27.14
CA LEU A 870 -8.37 -3.91 27.16
C LEU A 870 -7.71 -5.26 27.48
N ASN A 871 -6.37 -5.34 27.49
CA ASN A 871 -5.64 -6.59 27.70
C ASN A 871 -6.02 -7.69 26.69
N ARG A 872 -6.15 -7.31 25.42
CA ARG A 872 -6.54 -8.18 24.30
C ARG A 872 -5.44 -8.21 23.23
N PRO A 873 -5.34 -9.30 22.44
CA PRO A 873 -4.25 -9.50 21.51
C PRO A 873 -4.22 -8.45 20.39
N ILE A 874 -3.01 -8.14 19.93
CA ILE A 874 -2.75 -7.21 18.82
C ILE A 874 -1.83 -7.92 17.83
N ILE A 875 -2.17 -7.93 16.55
CA ILE A 875 -1.30 -8.38 15.46
C ILE A 875 -0.86 -7.17 14.64
N PHE A 876 0.44 -7.06 14.37
CA PHE A 876 1.03 -5.99 13.59
C PHE A 876 1.30 -6.46 12.15
N PHE A 877 0.37 -6.17 11.24
CA PHE A 877 0.52 -6.52 9.83
C PHE A 877 1.30 -5.45 9.07
N THR A 878 2.63 -5.60 9.04
CA THR A 878 3.59 -4.63 8.53
C THR A 878 4.22 -5.10 7.23
N TYR A 879 3.41 -5.36 6.21
CA TYR A 879 3.83 -5.84 4.89
C TYR A 879 4.87 -4.94 4.19
N ASP A 880 5.00 -3.69 4.63
CA ASP A 880 5.92 -2.69 4.08
C ASP A 880 7.03 -2.26 5.05
N LEU A 881 7.33 -3.05 6.10
CA LEU A 881 8.28 -2.69 7.16
C LEU A 881 9.66 -2.23 6.65
N SER A 882 10.21 -2.93 5.67
CA SER A 882 11.50 -2.60 5.05
C SER A 882 11.50 -1.21 4.40
N ARG A 883 10.39 -0.85 3.74
CA ARG A 883 10.17 0.44 3.09
C ARG A 883 9.82 1.53 4.10
N TYR A 884 8.88 1.25 4.99
CA TYR A 884 8.36 2.19 5.99
C TYR A 884 9.45 2.63 6.97
N GLY A 885 10.29 1.70 7.45
CA GLY A 885 11.41 1.98 8.34
C GLY A 885 12.43 2.99 7.77
N SER A 886 12.56 3.07 6.43
CA SER A 886 13.46 3.99 5.74
C SER A 886 12.88 5.38 5.45
N GLN A 887 11.55 5.54 5.50
CA GLN A 887 10.83 6.75 5.03
C GLN A 887 10.17 7.56 6.16
N VAL A 888 9.98 6.96 7.34
CA VAL A 888 9.26 7.63 8.43
C VAL A 888 10.14 8.68 9.10
N ARG A 889 9.46 9.68 9.68
CA ARG A 889 9.96 10.75 10.58
C ARG A 889 10.76 10.24 11.80
N GLY A 890 11.21 8.98 11.82
CA GLY A 890 11.72 8.24 12.95
C GLY A 890 10.60 7.77 13.88
N PHE A 891 10.82 6.64 14.56
CA PHE A 891 10.03 6.25 15.72
C PHE A 891 10.71 6.76 17.01
N TYR A 892 9.91 6.96 18.05
CA TYR A 892 10.40 7.30 19.39
C TYR A 892 10.77 6.07 20.21
N MET A 893 10.14 4.92 19.94
CA MET A 893 10.40 3.62 20.56
C MET A 893 10.98 2.64 19.54
N ASP A 894 11.66 1.60 20.01
CA ASP A 894 12.05 0.49 19.16
C ASP A 894 10.82 -0.40 18.93
N PHE A 895 10.12 -0.14 17.83
CA PHE A 895 8.87 -0.83 17.52
C PHE A 895 9.03 -2.35 17.41
N GLN A 896 10.14 -2.84 16.85
CA GLN A 896 10.34 -4.30 16.69
C GLN A 896 10.61 -4.99 18.03
N ALA A 897 11.36 -4.34 18.91
CA ALA A 897 11.69 -4.89 20.22
C ALA A 897 10.52 -4.81 21.21
N GLU A 898 9.72 -3.74 21.14
CA GLU A 898 8.74 -3.40 22.18
C GLU A 898 7.28 -3.68 21.78
N ALA A 899 6.98 -4.09 20.55
CA ALA A 899 5.61 -4.40 20.12
C ALA A 899 4.96 -5.46 21.04
N PRO A 900 3.72 -5.23 21.53
CA PRO A 900 3.02 -6.14 22.44
C PRO A 900 2.40 -7.36 21.71
N GLY A 901 2.84 -7.66 20.49
CA GLY A 901 2.27 -8.70 19.64
C GLY A 901 3.15 -8.97 18.42
N PRO A 902 2.81 -10.00 17.62
CA PRO A 902 3.63 -10.43 16.50
C PRO A 902 3.63 -9.42 15.37
N ILE A 903 4.80 -9.23 14.78
CA ILE A 903 5.02 -8.46 13.56
C ILE A 903 5.04 -9.45 12.40
N VAL A 904 4.01 -9.36 11.55
CA VAL A 904 3.79 -10.25 10.41
C VAL A 904 3.89 -9.47 9.10
N LEU A 905 4.50 -10.07 8.08
CA LEU A 905 4.88 -9.40 6.83
C LEU A 905 4.04 -9.83 5.63
N ASN A 906 3.31 -10.93 5.72
CA ASN A 906 2.49 -11.47 4.64
C ASN A 906 1.20 -12.13 5.16
N GLU A 907 0.30 -12.44 4.22
CA GLU A 907 -0.99 -13.09 4.49
C GLU A 907 -0.84 -14.40 5.28
N LYS A 908 0.06 -15.28 4.85
CA LYS A 908 0.26 -16.59 5.50
C LYS A 908 0.59 -16.45 6.98
N GLN A 909 1.48 -15.52 7.33
CA GLN A 909 1.82 -15.23 8.72
C GLN A 909 0.66 -14.59 9.48
N LEU A 910 -0.10 -13.70 8.84
CA LEU A 910 -1.29 -13.09 9.42
C LEU A 910 -2.34 -14.15 9.77
N PHE A 911 -2.68 -15.02 8.83
CA PHE A 911 -3.72 -16.04 9.00
C PHE A 911 -3.31 -17.06 10.05
N HIS A 912 -2.05 -17.50 10.01
CA HIS A 912 -1.50 -18.38 11.03
C HIS A 912 -1.55 -17.77 12.44
N ALA A 913 -1.28 -16.47 12.58
CA ALA A 913 -1.36 -15.77 13.86
C ALA A 913 -2.81 -15.64 14.38
N ILE A 914 -3.79 -15.45 13.48
CA ILE A 914 -5.21 -15.42 13.84
C ILE A 914 -5.69 -16.81 14.28
N GLU A 915 -5.37 -17.84 13.50
CA GLU A 915 -5.71 -19.24 13.81
C GLU A 915 -5.13 -19.68 15.16
N ASN A 916 -3.93 -19.22 15.51
CA ASN A 916 -3.20 -19.61 16.72
C ASN A 916 -3.22 -18.51 17.81
N ILE A 917 -4.27 -17.69 17.87
CA ILE A 917 -4.30 -16.49 18.71
C ILE A 917 -4.02 -16.75 20.19
N ASN A 918 -4.50 -17.86 20.75
CA ASN A 918 -4.24 -18.23 22.15
C ASN A 918 -2.75 -18.44 22.44
N LYS A 919 -2.00 -19.03 21.49
CA LYS A 919 -0.53 -19.20 21.61
C LYS A 919 0.19 -17.87 21.48
N VAL A 920 -0.33 -16.96 20.64
CA VAL A 920 0.20 -15.60 20.51
C VAL A 920 0.07 -14.84 21.83
N GLU A 921 -1.09 -14.93 22.50
CA GLU A 921 -1.30 -14.31 23.81
C GLU A 921 -0.30 -14.83 24.87
N GLU A 922 -0.07 -16.15 24.91
CA GLU A 922 0.90 -16.75 25.82
C GLU A 922 2.33 -16.25 25.54
N LEU A 923 2.77 -16.32 24.29
CA LEU A 923 4.12 -15.96 23.85
C LEU A 923 4.43 -14.47 24.08
N TYR A 924 3.45 -13.59 23.90
CA TYR A 924 3.63 -12.14 24.03
C TYR A 924 3.19 -11.57 25.39
N SER A 925 2.68 -12.40 26.31
CA SER A 925 2.13 -11.98 27.62
C SER A 925 3.05 -11.02 28.40
N GLN A 926 4.34 -11.35 28.53
CA GLN A 926 5.30 -10.51 29.25
C GLN A 926 5.57 -9.19 28.53
N ARG A 927 5.68 -9.19 27.19
CA ARG A 927 5.85 -7.96 26.41
C ARG A 927 4.61 -7.08 26.53
N PHE A 928 3.43 -7.67 26.47
CA PHE A 928 2.16 -6.98 26.65
C PHE A 928 2.07 -6.32 28.04
N LYS A 929 2.44 -7.05 29.10
CA LYS A 929 2.48 -6.52 30.46
C LYS A 929 3.42 -5.31 30.57
N ASN A 930 4.65 -5.44 30.08
CA ASN A 930 5.63 -4.34 30.07
C ASN A 930 5.11 -3.12 29.28
N PHE A 931 4.44 -3.37 28.15
CA PHE A 931 3.84 -2.33 27.33
C PHE A 931 2.73 -1.58 28.09
N ARG A 932 1.84 -2.29 28.79
CA ARG A 932 0.81 -1.68 29.64
C ARG A 932 1.38 -0.90 30.80
N GLU A 933 2.38 -1.43 31.50
CA GLU A 933 3.06 -0.73 32.59
C GLU A 933 3.67 0.60 32.09
N LYS A 934 4.27 0.59 30.90
CA LYS A 934 4.87 1.78 30.30
C LYS A 934 3.83 2.80 29.83
N PHE A 935 2.78 2.37 29.12
CA PHE A 935 1.89 3.28 28.38
C PHE A 935 0.49 3.48 28.98
N CYS A 936 0.04 2.61 29.89
CA CYS A 936 -1.33 2.59 30.42
C CYS A 936 -1.41 2.81 31.94
N HIS A 937 -0.30 3.10 32.63
CA HIS A 937 -0.26 3.14 34.11
C HIS A 937 -1.12 4.22 34.78
N LEU A 938 -1.56 5.26 34.06
CA LEU A 938 -2.46 6.30 34.57
C LEU A 938 -3.94 6.04 34.25
N GLU A 939 -4.24 4.98 33.50
CA GLU A 939 -5.60 4.69 33.04
C GLU A 939 -6.36 3.87 34.08
N ASP A 940 -7.36 4.48 34.71
CA ASP A 940 -8.13 3.94 35.84
C ASP A 940 -9.62 4.28 35.79
N GLY A 941 -10.10 4.87 34.69
CA GLY A 941 -11.49 5.30 34.55
C GLY A 941 -11.83 6.67 35.13
N GLN A 942 -10.84 7.43 35.60
CA GLN A 942 -11.02 8.73 36.27
C GLN A 942 -10.25 9.88 35.59
N ALA A 943 -9.75 9.69 34.36
CA ALA A 943 -8.95 10.70 33.66
C ALA A 943 -9.77 11.95 33.32
N ALA A 944 -11.02 11.78 32.88
CA ALA A 944 -11.96 12.87 32.63
C ALA A 944 -12.22 13.68 33.90
N LYS A 945 -12.50 12.99 35.02
CA LYS A 945 -12.75 13.63 36.33
C LYS A 945 -11.56 14.48 36.78
N ARG A 946 -10.35 13.90 36.79
CA ARG A 946 -9.11 14.62 37.12
C ARG A 946 -8.90 15.85 36.23
N THR A 947 -9.21 15.72 34.93
CA THR A 947 -9.12 16.82 33.98
C THR A 947 -10.11 17.94 34.32
N VAL A 948 -11.36 17.60 34.63
CA VAL A 948 -12.40 18.56 34.99
C VAL A 948 -12.00 19.35 36.23
N GLU A 949 -11.57 18.65 37.29
CA GLU A 949 -11.14 19.23 38.56
C GLU A 949 -9.89 20.14 38.42
N ALA A 950 -8.96 19.77 37.54
CA ALA A 950 -7.73 20.53 37.32
C ALA A 950 -7.99 21.86 36.56
N VAL A 951 -8.87 21.83 35.56
CA VAL A 951 -9.01 22.93 34.57
C VAL A 951 -10.21 23.83 34.89
N PHE A 952 -11.32 23.27 35.35
CA PHE A 952 -12.59 23.98 35.50
C PHE A 952 -12.89 24.26 36.97
N LYS A 953 -12.08 25.14 37.58
CA LYS A 953 -12.34 25.64 38.93
C LYS A 953 -13.42 26.73 38.89
N ASN A 954 -14.37 26.65 39.82
CA ASN A 954 -15.48 27.60 39.99
C ASN A 954 -14.99 29.02 40.28
#